data_AF-A0A9D1TQE0-F1
#
_entry.id   AF-A0A9D1TQE0-F1
#
_cell.length_a   1.000
_cell.length_b   1.000
_cell.length_c   1.000
_cell.angle_alpha   90.00
_cell.angle_beta   90.00
_cell.angle_gamma   90.00
#
_symmetry.space_group_name_H-M   'P 1'
#
loop_
_entity.id
_entity.type
_entity.pdbx_description
1 polymer ?
#
loop_
_entity_poly.entity_id
_entity_poly.type
_entity_poly.pdbx_seq_one_letter_code
_entity_poly.pdbx_strand_id
1 'polypeptide(L)'
;MTATVGISAFGLRDVTSDADGHLRSDGSFSPAGVLLPEEILGEVLTGASAKLQRIHTGLSWPLEARVPEDAPLRRAPVSVLWRAMVESGERQAVWKTASSYDFSIGKLLAHYIRDLCRSAAALDDHSQASSSDADRQAVIAIPNTLDESGQDDLLRECLNLGMPEPLLIWRPVAAALAWLKDMEPYLLTRISAEQQSDHIHVLYFGADALEWTTLRLRRYSYKGKDYILPLRDRPTDIPALTGLDLAANLVNNFCSQDDRGAFWQVFTIFPEIWQALAASPLNSRELPRPWYKEGAWEFWQPDTADLLKKIFSAPAGSSRTLRSLVKNSCPLQAHREEGREKFCKRAEQEVGKLLREAPGGKLHGVIVCGPFVPGDSTRRSWVLPVLAPLQQAISRIADTPQPDSLWWSAGHEAMALGAAIYGERRSRDIPAYLDTMPQISLFTETAGRQQWHPLLNAQEVLGGEDFEDTISGKFVLPANQKELTILLCKGPVPGEDASNDWKQYKDLTPCRARVVRHWLRTRCDSYSTACKMVRFLPLWAQDYAVAHASRLFEDSTPARQVALEETPYRSNRVEFPSAPEEDVLLDVHVSMKPAAGLARVVFIPRDVDFEAGRRIRMNYATMQAAPAPELKHSWPALLEIAVHPDDPALCLAQGEKLIAQFENAKPVSASYIDILDTLCKKCLRAQNNYNLYTYSTAKFYLRSVSEKGTCCTARGNENLYRIQTKIENDFEQKNRLSEIGTFISRVTWMMASTPENVKDFLREKLRGHMLIGKDIENASKCFDSEEDIRLLFEAIVRMGRTKFTIQCVRSASRVLRYRAAAVNALDDKTACILAGYTIDLMKNEAKEYNFKQRFFQGALLLLYLLRYRKNSDVFYDKFIIDKYFTRCEKLIQESIQYFNGIGKSRDAEKREKALQTFHDFVEQRATGSYPGAVMDLAEDD
;
A
#
# COMPACT_ATOMS: atom_id res chain seq x y z
N MET A 1 -33.98 23.33 -9.35
CA MET A 1 -32.63 22.96 -8.88
C MET A 1 -32.73 22.77 -7.38
N THR A 2 -32.28 21.65 -6.85
CA THR A 2 -32.23 21.39 -5.41
C THR A 2 -31.23 22.38 -4.80
N ALA A 3 -31.66 23.21 -3.86
CA ALA A 3 -30.74 24.11 -3.17
C ALA A 3 -29.75 23.30 -2.31
N THR A 4 -28.47 23.68 -2.31
CA THR A 4 -27.42 22.93 -1.61
C THR A 4 -26.90 23.71 -0.42
N VAL A 5 -26.64 23.02 0.69
CA VAL A 5 -26.04 23.61 1.89
C VAL A 5 -24.74 22.87 2.19
N GLY A 6 -23.62 23.58 2.14
CA GLY A 6 -22.32 23.09 2.55
C GLY A 6 -22.15 23.19 4.07
N ILE A 7 -21.61 22.14 4.69
CA ILE A 7 -21.60 21.98 6.15
C ILE A 7 -20.19 21.62 6.63
N SER A 8 -19.71 22.36 7.62
CA SER A 8 -18.52 22.02 8.41
C SER A 8 -18.94 21.88 9.88
N ALA A 9 -19.05 20.64 10.36
CA ALA A 9 -19.68 20.28 11.63
C ALA A 9 -18.73 19.47 12.53
N PHE A 10 -17.60 20.06 12.93
CA PHE A 10 -16.54 19.39 13.69
C PHE A 10 -16.60 19.68 15.21
N GLY A 11 -17.63 20.38 15.65
CA GLY A 11 -17.95 20.58 17.06
C GLY A 11 -17.36 21.84 17.68
N LEU A 12 -16.79 22.76 16.89
CA LEU A 12 -16.26 24.02 17.40
C LEU A 12 -16.34 25.08 16.31
N ARG A 13 -17.08 26.17 16.54
CA ARG A 13 -17.35 27.21 15.53
C ARG A 13 -17.89 26.61 14.23
N ASP A 14 -18.86 25.71 14.33
CA ASP A 14 -19.38 25.03 13.15
C ASP A 14 -20.09 26.03 12.23
N VAL A 15 -20.01 25.76 10.92
CA VAL A 15 -20.45 26.69 9.87
C VAL A 15 -21.26 25.96 8.80
N THR A 16 -22.33 26.61 8.36
CA THR A 16 -23.03 26.27 7.12
C THR A 16 -22.87 27.38 6.09
N SER A 17 -22.80 27.02 4.81
CA SER A 17 -22.73 27.98 3.69
C SER A 17 -23.69 27.57 2.59
N ASP A 18 -24.25 28.55 1.88
CA ASP A 18 -24.74 28.33 0.53
C ASP A 18 -23.60 28.50 -0.50
N ALA A 19 -23.90 28.30 -1.79
CA ALA A 19 -22.91 28.41 -2.87
C ALA A 19 -22.49 29.86 -3.17
N ASP A 20 -23.37 30.81 -2.86
CA ASP A 20 -23.12 32.25 -3.01
C ASP A 20 -22.14 32.76 -1.94
N GLY A 21 -22.01 32.04 -0.82
CA GLY A 21 -21.06 32.31 0.26
C GLY A 21 -21.70 32.98 1.47
N HIS A 22 -23.02 32.90 1.64
CA HIS A 22 -23.67 33.33 2.88
C HIS A 22 -23.37 32.32 3.98
N LEU A 23 -22.45 32.73 4.86
CA LEU A 23 -22.00 31.92 6.00
C LEU A 23 -22.92 32.11 7.20
N ARG A 24 -23.20 31.01 7.90
CA ARG A 24 -23.85 31.03 9.21
C ARG A 24 -22.99 30.24 10.18
N SER A 25 -22.71 30.81 11.33
CA SER A 25 -21.91 30.18 12.38
C SER A 25 -22.66 30.23 13.70
N ASP A 26 -22.48 29.20 14.53
CA ASP A 26 -22.96 29.20 15.91
C ASP A 26 -22.19 30.19 16.82
N GLY A 27 -21.05 30.71 16.35
CA GLY A 27 -20.17 31.66 17.05
C GLY A 27 -19.62 31.15 18.39
N SER A 28 -19.86 29.88 18.76
CA SER A 28 -19.58 29.36 20.10
C SER A 28 -18.17 28.78 20.17
N PHE A 29 -17.43 29.17 21.20
CA PHE A 29 -16.11 28.60 21.51
C PHE A 29 -16.18 27.45 22.53
N SER A 30 -17.38 27.06 22.98
CA SER A 30 -17.55 25.84 23.77
C SER A 30 -17.76 24.66 22.81
N PRO A 31 -17.09 23.51 23.00
CA PRO A 31 -17.30 22.35 22.15
C PRO A 31 -18.76 21.92 22.12
N ALA A 32 -19.31 21.73 20.93
CA ALA A 32 -20.64 21.16 20.77
C ALA A 32 -20.65 19.72 21.31
N GLY A 33 -21.75 19.36 21.97
CA GLY A 33 -21.95 18.04 22.53
C GLY A 33 -23.30 17.46 22.10
N VAL A 34 -23.30 16.15 21.91
CA VAL A 34 -24.51 15.35 21.74
C VAL A 34 -24.84 14.70 23.08
N LEU A 35 -26.08 14.78 23.52
CA LEU A 35 -26.54 14.17 24.76
C LEU A 35 -27.43 12.97 24.45
N LEU A 36 -26.97 11.80 24.89
CA LEU A 36 -27.65 10.52 24.69
C LEU A 36 -28.82 10.34 25.69
N PRO A 37 -29.93 9.72 25.27
CA PRO A 37 -31.04 9.39 26.16
C PRO A 37 -30.67 8.30 27.19
N GLU A 38 -31.49 8.13 28.23
CA GLU A 38 -31.36 6.98 29.16
C GLU A 38 -31.95 5.71 28.57
N GLU A 39 -33.05 5.86 27.83
CA GLU A 39 -33.81 4.77 27.21
C GLU A 39 -33.49 4.65 25.72
N ILE A 40 -33.61 3.43 25.17
CA ILE A 40 -33.29 3.13 23.77
C ILE A 40 -34.14 3.93 22.76
N LEU A 41 -35.38 4.27 23.14
CA LEU A 41 -36.33 5.04 22.33
C LEU A 41 -36.30 6.55 22.64
N GLY A 42 -35.46 6.98 23.57
CA GLY A 42 -35.36 8.39 23.93
C GLY A 42 -34.73 9.23 22.81
N GLU A 43 -34.96 10.54 22.88
CA GLU A 43 -34.43 11.49 21.89
C GLU A 43 -32.95 11.80 22.16
N VAL A 44 -32.15 11.80 21.09
CA VAL A 44 -30.78 12.32 21.11
C VAL A 44 -30.84 13.83 20.99
N LEU A 45 -30.39 14.55 22.03
CA LEU A 45 -30.40 16.00 22.08
C LEU A 45 -29.09 16.59 21.52
N THR A 46 -29.20 17.67 20.76
CA THR A 46 -28.08 18.37 20.11
C THR A 46 -28.18 19.89 20.31
N GLY A 47 -27.16 20.64 19.87
CA GLY A 47 -27.20 22.10 19.80
C GLY A 47 -27.58 22.79 21.12
N ALA A 48 -28.46 23.78 21.04
CA ALA A 48 -28.93 24.54 22.20
C ALA A 48 -29.63 23.65 23.24
N SER A 49 -30.39 22.64 22.79
CA SER A 49 -31.10 21.71 23.67
C SER A 49 -30.13 20.89 24.52
N ALA A 50 -29.04 20.37 23.93
CA ALA A 50 -28.00 19.65 24.67
C ALA A 50 -27.21 20.56 25.63
N LYS A 51 -27.02 21.84 25.26
CA LYS A 51 -26.31 22.83 26.08
C LYS A 51 -27.08 23.23 27.34
N LEU A 52 -28.40 23.25 27.29
CA LEU A 52 -29.26 23.57 28.44
C LEU A 52 -29.29 22.45 29.49
N GLN A 53 -29.02 21.21 29.10
CA GLN A 53 -29.03 20.06 30.00
C GLN A 53 -27.77 20.04 30.88
N ARG A 54 -27.95 19.74 32.18
CA ARG A 54 -26.82 19.64 33.13
C ARG A 54 -26.13 18.29 33.14
N ILE A 55 -26.62 17.31 32.39
CA ILE A 55 -26.15 15.92 32.44
C ILE A 55 -24.67 15.81 32.09
N HIS A 56 -23.90 15.14 32.95
CA HIS A 56 -22.46 14.91 32.86
C HIS A 56 -21.67 16.16 32.43
N THR A 57 -21.97 17.28 33.09
CA THR A 57 -21.27 18.56 32.92
C THR A 57 -20.02 18.66 33.80
N GLY A 58 -19.86 17.74 34.75
CA GLY A 58 -18.77 17.73 35.73
C GLY A 58 -19.08 18.50 37.01
N LEU A 59 -20.26 19.12 37.12
CA LEU A 59 -20.71 19.78 38.34
C LEU A 59 -21.02 18.76 39.45
N SER A 60 -20.86 19.18 40.72
CA SER A 60 -21.17 18.34 41.88
C SER A 60 -22.66 18.19 42.19
N TRP A 61 -23.51 19.06 41.64
CA TRP A 61 -24.96 19.02 41.78
C TRP A 61 -25.66 19.64 40.55
N PRO A 62 -26.80 19.10 40.08
CA PRO A 62 -27.52 17.91 40.58
C PRO A 62 -26.76 16.60 40.30
N LEU A 63 -27.24 15.45 40.79
CA LEU A 63 -26.50 14.17 40.75
C LEU A 63 -26.14 13.77 39.31
N GLU A 64 -27.08 13.94 38.39
CA GLU A 64 -26.91 13.69 36.95
C GLU A 64 -25.86 14.59 36.30
N ALA A 65 -25.46 15.69 36.94
CA ALA A 65 -24.42 16.58 36.43
C ALA A 65 -23.01 16.06 36.67
N ARG A 66 -22.84 15.10 37.59
CA ARG A 66 -21.54 14.52 37.92
C ARG A 66 -20.99 13.69 36.78
N VAL A 67 -19.66 13.63 36.70
CA VAL A 67 -18.94 12.70 35.83
C VAL A 67 -18.70 11.41 36.62
N PRO A 68 -19.26 10.26 36.20
CA PRO A 68 -19.05 9.00 36.90
C PRO A 68 -17.61 8.49 36.76
N GLU A 69 -17.09 7.80 37.77
CA GLU A 69 -15.72 7.26 37.78
C GLU A 69 -15.58 6.01 36.88
N ASP A 70 -16.54 5.09 36.93
CA ASP A 70 -16.45 3.82 36.19
C ASP A 70 -17.67 3.55 35.30
N ALA A 71 -18.41 4.60 34.92
CA ALA A 71 -19.55 4.46 34.02
C ALA A 71 -19.37 5.24 32.71
N PRO A 72 -20.05 4.84 31.62
CA PRO A 72 -20.04 5.57 30.37
C PRO A 72 -20.67 6.97 30.52
N LEU A 73 -20.18 7.93 29.73
CA LEU A 73 -20.68 9.28 29.67
C LEU A 73 -21.86 9.37 28.71
N ARG A 74 -22.91 10.13 29.06
CA ARG A 74 -24.01 10.44 28.15
C ARG A 74 -23.78 11.68 27.31
N ARG A 75 -22.84 12.55 27.69
CA ARG A 75 -22.44 13.72 26.91
C ARG A 75 -21.23 13.37 26.05
N ALA A 76 -21.43 13.37 24.74
CA ALA A 76 -20.42 13.06 23.75
C ALA A 76 -20.00 14.34 22.98
N PRO A 77 -18.79 14.88 23.20
CA PRO A 77 -18.31 16.01 22.41
C PRO A 77 -18.18 15.62 20.93
N VAL A 78 -18.67 16.47 20.01
CA VAL A 78 -18.69 16.18 18.56
C VAL A 78 -17.27 15.98 18.00
N SER A 79 -16.29 16.72 18.48
CA SER A 79 -14.88 16.54 18.08
C SER A 79 -14.31 15.18 18.49
N VAL A 80 -14.75 14.65 19.64
CA VAL A 80 -14.38 13.30 20.10
C VAL A 80 -15.07 12.24 19.25
N LEU A 81 -16.32 12.46 18.85
CA LEU A 81 -17.07 11.56 17.96
C LEU A 81 -16.36 11.42 16.60
N TRP A 82 -15.99 12.53 15.94
CA TRP A 82 -15.22 12.47 14.69
C TRP A 82 -13.90 11.74 14.87
N ARG A 83 -13.16 12.03 15.94
CA ARG A 83 -11.88 11.38 16.22
C ARG A 83 -12.04 9.88 16.40
N ALA A 84 -13.03 9.47 17.18
CA ALA A 84 -13.33 8.07 17.43
C ALA A 84 -13.75 7.33 16.15
N MET A 85 -14.52 7.98 15.27
CA MET A 85 -14.92 7.40 13.98
C MET A 85 -13.71 7.13 13.09
N VAL A 86 -12.75 8.07 13.03
CA VAL A 86 -11.49 7.89 12.28
C VAL A 86 -10.61 6.80 12.90
N GLU A 87 -10.42 6.80 14.23
CA GLU A 87 -9.60 5.80 14.94
C GLU A 87 -10.20 4.40 14.97
N SER A 88 -11.50 4.27 14.75
CA SER A 88 -12.15 2.96 14.62
C SER A 88 -11.72 2.26 13.33
N GLY A 89 -11.38 3.03 12.29
CA GLY A 89 -11.13 2.51 10.95
C GLY A 89 -12.31 1.66 10.50
N GLU A 90 -12.02 0.44 10.04
CA GLU A 90 -13.07 -0.45 9.53
C GLU A 90 -13.97 -1.05 10.62
N ARG A 91 -13.64 -0.83 11.91
CA ARG A 91 -14.43 -1.33 13.04
C ARG A 91 -15.64 -0.43 13.26
N GLN A 92 -16.74 -1.03 13.73
CA GLN A 92 -17.91 -0.26 14.09
C GLN A 92 -17.60 0.69 15.26
N ALA A 93 -17.74 1.99 15.02
CA ALA A 93 -17.53 3.02 16.03
C ALA A 93 -18.83 3.23 16.82
N VAL A 94 -18.80 2.95 18.13
CA VAL A 94 -19.97 3.08 19.01
C VAL A 94 -19.67 3.92 20.24
N TRP A 95 -20.70 4.60 20.74
CA TRP A 95 -20.71 5.28 22.02
C TRP A 95 -21.63 4.53 22.99
N LYS A 96 -21.05 4.01 24.06
CA LYS A 96 -21.72 3.20 25.07
C LYS A 96 -22.44 4.07 26.11
N THR A 97 -23.51 3.53 26.66
CA THR A 97 -24.27 4.13 27.77
C THR A 97 -24.40 3.16 28.94
N ALA A 98 -24.77 3.66 30.12
CA ALA A 98 -24.94 2.82 31.30
C ALA A 98 -26.08 1.79 31.16
N SER A 99 -27.05 2.03 30.28
CA SER A 99 -28.25 1.20 30.09
C SER A 99 -28.05 -0.03 29.19
N SER A 100 -26.80 -0.47 28.98
CA SER A 100 -26.43 -1.61 28.10
C SER A 100 -26.70 -1.39 26.60
N TYR A 101 -27.05 -0.17 26.18
CA TYR A 101 -27.24 0.18 24.77
C TYR A 101 -26.04 0.94 24.22
N ASP A 102 -25.67 0.58 22.99
CA ASP A 102 -24.60 1.20 22.23
C ASP A 102 -25.21 2.00 21.06
N PHE A 103 -24.76 3.24 20.88
CA PHE A 103 -25.20 4.11 19.79
C PHE A 103 -24.10 4.21 18.76
N SER A 104 -24.40 4.00 17.47
CA SER A 104 -23.40 4.24 16.43
C SER A 104 -22.97 5.71 16.43
N ILE A 105 -21.69 5.96 16.22
CA ILE A 105 -21.17 7.33 16.14
C ILE A 105 -21.77 8.07 14.93
N GLY A 106 -21.99 7.36 13.80
CA GLY A 106 -22.68 7.93 12.64
C GLY A 106 -24.06 8.49 12.99
N LYS A 107 -24.81 7.81 13.87
CA LYS A 107 -26.13 8.29 14.33
C LYS A 107 -26.02 9.59 15.12
N LEU A 108 -25.08 9.67 16.06
CA LEU A 108 -24.87 10.86 16.88
C LEU A 108 -24.45 12.07 16.04
N LEU A 109 -23.56 11.86 15.08
CA LEU A 109 -23.13 12.91 14.13
C LEU A 109 -24.28 13.33 13.20
N ALA A 110 -25.05 12.38 12.66
CA ALA A 110 -26.20 12.66 11.79
C ALA A 110 -27.26 13.52 12.50
N HIS A 111 -27.57 13.22 13.78
CA HIS A 111 -28.47 14.05 14.59
C HIS A 111 -27.96 15.49 14.72
N TYR A 112 -26.67 15.66 14.96
CA TYR A 112 -26.05 16.98 15.10
C TYR A 112 -26.05 17.77 13.78
N ILE A 113 -25.66 17.12 12.68
CA ILE A 113 -25.65 17.73 11.34
C ILE A 113 -27.06 18.17 10.93
N ARG A 114 -28.08 17.34 11.19
CA ARG A 114 -29.49 17.67 10.90
C ARG A 114 -29.94 18.93 11.65
N ASP A 115 -29.54 19.08 12.91
CA ASP A 115 -29.86 20.24 13.74
C ASP A 115 -29.22 21.53 13.20
N LEU A 116 -27.96 21.44 12.73
CA LEU A 116 -27.29 22.54 12.03
C LEU A 116 -28.03 22.92 10.74
N CYS A 117 -28.46 21.94 9.93
CA CYS A 117 -29.24 22.20 8.71
C CYS A 117 -30.55 22.94 9.02
N ARG A 118 -31.30 22.50 10.04
CA ARG A 118 -32.57 23.12 10.45
C ARG A 118 -32.38 24.53 10.97
N SER A 119 -31.35 24.75 11.78
CA SER A 119 -31.00 26.07 12.29
C SER A 119 -30.62 27.04 11.17
N ALA A 120 -29.96 26.52 10.13
CA ALA A 120 -29.67 27.30 8.93
C ALA A 120 -30.94 27.64 8.14
N ALA A 121 -31.97 26.80 8.12
CA ALA A 121 -33.19 27.05 7.36
C ALA A 121 -34.17 28.03 8.05
N ALA A 122 -34.35 27.91 9.37
CA ALA A 122 -35.34 28.67 10.16
C ALA A 122 -35.13 30.20 10.18
N LEU A 123 -33.95 30.70 9.79
CA LEU A 123 -33.63 32.13 9.76
C LEU A 123 -33.92 32.80 8.40
N ASP A 124 -34.21 32.03 7.34
CA ASP A 124 -34.57 32.56 6.01
C ASP A 124 -36.06 32.96 5.91
N ASP A 125 -36.88 32.55 6.89
CA ASP A 125 -38.35 32.56 6.82
C ASP A 125 -39.01 33.91 7.15
N HIS A 126 -38.25 35.02 7.11
CA HIS A 126 -38.84 36.38 7.10
C HIS A 126 -39.25 36.85 5.68
N SER A 127 -38.97 36.06 4.64
CA SER A 127 -39.49 36.28 3.28
C SER A 127 -40.35 35.10 2.83
N GLN A 128 -41.66 35.23 3.05
CA GLN A 128 -42.76 34.40 2.51
C GLN A 128 -42.57 32.87 2.54
N ALA A 129 -43.12 32.28 3.61
CA ALA A 129 -43.45 30.87 3.73
C ALA A 129 -44.25 30.34 2.52
N SER A 130 -43.57 29.73 1.57
CA SER A 130 -44.15 28.72 0.70
C SER A 130 -43.05 27.80 0.13
N SER A 131 -43.21 26.50 0.41
CA SER A 131 -42.48 25.32 -0.08
C SER A 131 -41.08 24.97 0.50
N SER A 132 -41.15 23.98 1.40
CA SER A 132 -40.19 22.88 1.69
C SER A 132 -38.75 23.18 2.08
N ASP A 133 -38.57 23.50 3.38
CA ASP A 133 -37.33 23.24 4.15
C ASP A 133 -36.79 21.80 4.01
N ALA A 134 -37.62 20.87 3.52
CA ALA A 134 -37.28 19.47 3.26
C ALA A 134 -36.46 19.23 1.99
N ASP A 135 -36.24 20.23 1.12
CA ASP A 135 -35.64 20.00 -0.22
C ASP A 135 -34.17 20.44 -0.34
N ARG A 136 -33.51 20.92 0.72
CA ARG A 136 -32.08 21.29 0.61
C ARG A 136 -31.18 20.06 0.73
N GLN A 137 -30.31 19.83 -0.26
CA GLN A 137 -29.31 18.75 -0.22
C GLN A 137 -28.12 19.17 0.66
N ALA A 138 -27.86 18.39 1.71
CA ALA A 138 -26.73 18.59 2.60
C ALA A 138 -25.43 18.08 1.97
N VAL A 139 -24.38 18.90 1.99
CA VAL A 139 -23.03 18.52 1.58
C VAL A 139 -22.08 18.64 2.76
N ILE A 140 -21.62 17.51 3.28
CA ILE A 140 -20.93 17.41 4.56
C ILE A 140 -19.42 17.28 4.32
N ALA A 141 -18.65 18.22 4.85
CA ALA A 141 -17.20 18.10 4.91
C ALA A 141 -16.79 17.03 5.94
N ILE A 142 -16.01 16.03 5.53
CA ILE A 142 -15.54 14.92 6.36
C ILE A 142 -14.02 14.94 6.56
N PRO A 143 -13.47 14.31 7.62
CA PRO A 143 -12.03 14.19 7.82
C PRO A 143 -11.34 13.53 6.62
N ASN A 144 -10.08 13.89 6.34
CA ASN A 144 -9.37 13.35 5.17
C ASN A 144 -9.14 11.83 5.27
N THR A 145 -9.07 11.33 6.50
CA THR A 145 -8.77 9.94 6.88
C THR A 145 -10.00 9.11 7.24
N LEU A 146 -11.22 9.65 7.09
CA LEU A 146 -12.44 8.87 7.30
C LEU A 146 -12.54 7.76 6.26
N ASP A 147 -12.61 6.52 6.73
CA ASP A 147 -12.66 5.34 5.88
C ASP A 147 -14.06 5.11 5.29
N GLU A 148 -14.16 4.12 4.40
CA GLU A 148 -15.40 3.77 3.73
C GLU A 148 -16.49 3.26 4.69
N SER A 149 -16.11 2.57 5.77
CA SER A 149 -17.04 2.07 6.78
C SER A 149 -17.71 3.24 7.52
N GLY A 150 -16.92 4.22 7.96
CA GLY A 150 -17.44 5.40 8.62
C GLY A 150 -18.28 6.29 7.71
N GLN A 151 -17.92 6.39 6.43
CA GLN A 151 -18.74 7.10 5.44
C GLN A 151 -20.11 6.44 5.23
N ASP A 152 -20.15 5.10 5.08
CA ASP A 152 -21.41 4.35 4.93
C ASP A 152 -22.31 4.48 6.16
N ASP A 153 -21.74 4.37 7.38
CA ASP A 153 -22.48 4.55 8.63
C ASP A 153 -23.10 5.95 8.71
N LEU A 154 -22.34 7.01 8.42
CA LEU A 154 -22.87 8.38 8.44
C LEU A 154 -23.98 8.61 7.40
N LEU A 155 -23.76 8.18 6.15
CA LEU A 155 -24.75 8.32 5.07
C LEU A 155 -26.05 7.60 5.41
N ARG A 156 -25.95 6.35 5.87
CA ARG A 156 -27.09 5.54 6.29
C ARG A 156 -27.87 6.22 7.40
N GLU A 157 -27.19 6.73 8.43
CA GLU A 157 -27.87 7.34 9.56
C GLU A 157 -28.51 8.70 9.20
N CYS A 158 -27.90 9.50 8.33
CA CYS A 158 -28.55 10.70 7.78
C CYS A 158 -29.84 10.34 7.01
N LEU A 159 -29.82 9.30 6.17
CA LEU A 159 -31.00 8.81 5.46
C LEU A 159 -32.08 8.29 6.42
N ASN A 160 -31.69 7.54 7.47
CA ASN A 160 -32.61 7.06 8.51
C ASN A 160 -33.32 8.21 9.25
N LEU A 161 -32.67 9.38 9.35
CA LEU A 161 -33.25 10.59 9.93
C LEU A 161 -34.11 11.40 8.94
N GLY A 162 -34.31 10.90 7.72
CA GLY A 162 -35.14 11.52 6.68
C GLY A 162 -34.46 12.70 5.98
N MET A 163 -33.13 12.81 6.03
CA MET A 163 -32.42 13.82 5.25
C MET A 163 -32.44 13.46 3.75
N PRO A 164 -32.61 14.45 2.84
CA PRO A 164 -32.37 14.22 1.41
C PRO A 164 -30.97 13.67 1.19
N GLU A 165 -30.79 12.83 0.16
CA GLU A 165 -29.55 12.09 -0.12
C GLU A 165 -28.29 12.96 0.08
N PRO A 166 -27.60 12.82 1.23
CA PRO A 166 -26.52 13.71 1.59
C PRO A 166 -25.27 13.38 0.77
N LEU A 167 -24.48 14.40 0.45
CA LEU A 167 -23.19 14.25 -0.21
C LEU A 167 -22.07 14.42 0.82
N LEU A 168 -21.00 13.63 0.71
CA LEU A 168 -19.79 13.85 1.48
C LEU A 168 -18.69 14.43 0.58
N ILE A 169 -17.80 15.20 1.20
CA ILE A 169 -16.58 15.70 0.56
C ILE A 169 -15.46 15.77 1.58
N TRP A 170 -14.25 15.32 1.24
CA TRP A 170 -13.12 15.48 2.15
C TRP A 170 -12.83 16.95 2.38
N ARG A 171 -12.64 17.31 3.64
CA ARG A 171 -12.41 18.70 4.02
C ARG A 171 -11.21 19.38 3.33
N PRO A 172 -10.06 18.73 3.04
CA PRO A 172 -9.02 19.41 2.26
C PRO A 172 -9.47 19.70 0.83
N VAL A 173 -10.26 18.80 0.22
CA VAL A 173 -10.83 19.00 -1.13
C VAL A 173 -11.85 20.13 -1.09
N ALA A 174 -12.71 20.19 -0.07
CA ALA A 174 -13.65 21.30 0.11
C ALA A 174 -12.90 22.64 0.23
N ALA A 175 -11.90 22.74 1.13
CA ALA A 175 -11.10 23.95 1.26
C ALA A 175 -10.40 24.36 -0.06
N ALA A 176 -9.92 23.38 -0.84
CA ALA A 176 -9.35 23.61 -2.15
C ALA A 176 -10.38 24.15 -3.16
N LEU A 177 -11.61 23.64 -3.16
CA LEU A 177 -12.68 24.15 -4.04
C LEU A 177 -13.03 25.61 -3.73
N ALA A 178 -13.06 25.99 -2.45
CA ALA A 178 -13.27 27.38 -2.06
C ALA A 178 -12.14 28.29 -2.57
N TRP A 179 -10.88 27.83 -2.49
CA TRP A 179 -9.73 28.57 -3.04
C TRP A 179 -9.76 28.65 -4.58
N LEU A 180 -10.13 27.55 -5.24
CA LEU A 180 -10.22 27.47 -6.70
C LEU A 180 -11.32 28.34 -7.29
N LYS A 181 -12.38 28.66 -6.53
CA LYS A 181 -13.43 29.60 -6.95
C LYS A 181 -12.84 30.90 -7.51
N ASP A 182 -11.77 31.40 -6.90
CA ASP A 182 -11.10 32.63 -7.32
C ASP A 182 -9.84 32.37 -8.16
N MET A 183 -9.14 31.24 -7.93
CA MET A 183 -7.82 30.98 -8.52
C MET A 183 -7.84 30.19 -9.83
N GLU A 184 -8.93 29.50 -10.15
CA GLU A 184 -9.04 28.67 -11.36
C GLU A 184 -8.69 29.42 -12.66
N PRO A 185 -9.16 30.67 -12.91
CA PRO A 185 -8.79 31.41 -14.12
C PRO A 185 -7.28 31.65 -14.26
N TYR A 186 -6.59 31.93 -13.15
CA TYR A 186 -5.14 32.12 -13.14
C TYR A 186 -4.42 30.80 -13.46
N LEU A 187 -4.83 29.71 -12.83
CA LEU A 187 -4.17 28.41 -12.96
C LEU A 187 -4.34 27.77 -14.34
N LEU A 188 -5.48 27.99 -15.00
CA LEU A 188 -5.71 27.52 -16.38
C LEU A 188 -4.67 28.06 -17.39
N THR A 189 -4.04 29.19 -17.09
CA THR A 189 -2.97 29.76 -17.94
C THR A 189 -1.58 29.22 -17.65
N ARG A 190 -1.39 28.49 -16.53
CA ARG A 190 -0.05 28.06 -16.06
C ARG A 190 0.12 26.56 -15.97
N ILE A 191 -0.95 25.83 -15.66
CA ILE A 191 -0.92 24.37 -15.58
C ILE A 191 -1.22 23.82 -16.98
N SER A 192 -0.24 23.14 -17.56
CA SER A 192 -0.42 22.40 -18.81
C SER A 192 -1.11 21.06 -18.52
N ALA A 193 -1.73 20.47 -19.54
CA ALA A 193 -2.33 19.13 -19.42
C ALA A 193 -1.29 18.02 -19.16
N GLU A 194 -0.03 18.24 -19.55
CA GLU A 194 1.08 17.31 -19.39
C GLU A 194 1.72 17.37 -17.99
N GLN A 195 1.53 18.48 -17.27
CA GLN A 195 2.15 18.69 -15.96
C GLN A 195 1.37 17.95 -14.86
N GLN A 196 2.02 16.95 -14.27
CA GLN A 196 1.38 16.03 -13.30
C GLN A 196 1.79 16.25 -11.84
N SER A 197 2.73 17.14 -11.55
CA SER A 197 3.32 17.26 -10.21
C SER A 197 2.95 18.55 -9.47
N ASP A 198 2.34 19.52 -10.15
CA ASP A 198 1.91 20.79 -9.55
C ASP A 198 0.87 20.53 -8.45
N HIS A 199 0.93 21.32 -7.37
CA HIS A 199 0.18 21.01 -6.16
C HIS A 199 -0.10 22.26 -5.30
N ILE A 200 -0.97 22.05 -4.31
CA ILE A 200 -1.24 22.95 -3.19
C ILE A 200 -1.10 22.18 -1.88
N HIS A 201 -0.89 22.89 -0.78
CA HIS A 201 -1.02 22.31 0.56
C HIS A 201 -2.26 22.86 1.28
N VAL A 202 -2.94 21.99 2.01
CA VAL A 202 -4.05 22.34 2.90
C VAL A 202 -3.69 21.94 4.32
N LEU A 203 -3.68 22.92 5.22
CA LEU A 203 -3.39 22.76 6.63
C LEU A 203 -4.66 23.09 7.41
N TYR A 204 -5.21 22.08 8.08
CA TYR A 204 -6.35 22.26 8.96
C TYR A 204 -5.90 22.21 10.42
N PHE A 205 -6.38 23.17 11.21
CA PHE A 205 -6.15 23.27 12.65
C PHE A 205 -7.47 23.22 13.41
N GLY A 206 -7.89 22.03 13.85
CA GLY A 206 -9.13 21.89 14.61
C GLY A 206 -9.11 20.89 15.76
N ALA A 207 -10.26 20.80 16.41
CA ALA A 207 -10.41 20.06 17.66
C ALA A 207 -10.25 18.56 17.48
N ASP A 208 -10.83 17.99 16.42
CA ASP A 208 -10.77 16.57 16.07
C ASP A 208 -9.36 16.12 15.61
N ALA A 209 -8.70 16.95 14.81
CA ALA A 209 -7.41 16.63 14.21
C ALA A 209 -6.67 17.88 13.74
N LEU A 210 -5.34 17.78 13.65
CA LEU A 210 -4.53 18.67 12.83
C LEU A 210 -4.07 17.90 11.60
N GLU A 211 -4.51 18.34 10.42
CA GLU A 211 -4.24 17.66 9.16
C GLU A 211 -3.37 18.51 8.25
N TRP A 212 -2.42 17.86 7.59
CA TRP A 212 -1.48 18.44 6.65
C TRP A 212 -1.62 17.61 5.37
N THR A 213 -2.15 18.19 4.31
CA THR A 213 -2.47 17.45 3.08
C THR A 213 -1.91 18.16 1.87
N THR A 214 -1.23 17.41 1.00
CA THR A 214 -0.86 17.87 -0.34
C THR A 214 -1.92 17.41 -1.33
N LEU A 215 -2.45 18.33 -2.13
CA LEU A 215 -3.35 18.02 -3.24
C LEU A 215 -2.66 18.36 -4.54
N ARG A 216 -2.54 17.37 -5.44
CA ARG A 216 -2.05 17.61 -6.79
C ARG A 216 -3.10 18.40 -7.57
N LEU A 217 -2.69 19.21 -8.53
CA LEU A 217 -3.61 19.92 -9.41
C LEU A 217 -3.60 19.26 -10.80
N ARG A 218 -4.78 19.15 -11.41
CA ARG A 218 -4.97 18.57 -12.74
C ARG A 218 -5.79 19.49 -13.60
N ARG A 219 -5.32 19.75 -14.82
CA ARG A 219 -6.16 20.34 -15.86
C ARG A 219 -7.01 19.24 -16.48
N TYR A 220 -8.32 19.42 -16.46
CA TYR A 220 -9.28 18.44 -16.93
C TYR A 220 -10.27 19.07 -17.90
N SER A 221 -10.35 18.55 -19.13
CA SER A 221 -11.28 19.01 -20.16
C SER A 221 -12.58 18.21 -20.08
N TYR A 222 -13.70 18.90 -19.87
CA TYR A 222 -15.03 18.31 -19.78
C TYR A 222 -16.05 19.12 -20.58
N LYS A 223 -16.80 18.48 -21.47
CA LYS A 223 -17.80 19.11 -22.36
C LYS A 223 -17.28 20.38 -23.07
N GLY A 224 -16.03 20.35 -23.53
CA GLY A 224 -15.40 21.46 -24.25
C GLY A 224 -14.93 22.63 -23.39
N LYS A 225 -14.97 22.51 -22.05
CA LYS A 225 -14.43 23.49 -21.11
C LYS A 225 -13.35 22.85 -20.24
N ASP A 226 -12.30 23.61 -19.97
CA ASP A 226 -11.22 23.19 -19.07
C ASP A 226 -11.50 23.62 -17.64
N TYR A 227 -11.13 22.74 -16.71
CA TYR A 227 -11.23 22.93 -15.27
C TYR A 227 -9.90 22.62 -14.60
N ILE A 228 -9.66 23.21 -13.43
CA ILE A 228 -8.59 22.79 -12.54
C ILE A 228 -9.20 21.99 -11.40
N LEU A 229 -8.84 20.71 -11.31
CA LEU A 229 -9.34 19.79 -10.31
C LEU A 229 -8.25 19.51 -9.28
N PRO A 230 -8.53 19.63 -7.98
CA PRO A 230 -7.67 19.07 -6.95
C PRO A 230 -7.77 17.55 -7.02
N LEU A 231 -6.61 16.90 -7.01
CA LEU A 231 -6.45 15.46 -6.96
C LEU A 231 -5.98 15.07 -5.56
N ARG A 232 -6.83 14.30 -4.88
CA ARG A 232 -6.56 13.77 -3.56
C ARG A 232 -5.83 12.44 -3.65
N ASP A 233 -4.69 12.39 -2.99
CA ASP A 233 -4.03 11.14 -2.65
C ASP A 233 -4.57 10.65 -1.30
N ARG A 234 -4.95 9.36 -1.25
CA ARG A 234 -5.54 8.78 -0.05
C ARG A 234 -4.51 8.74 1.09
N PRO A 235 -4.81 9.31 2.27
CA PRO A 235 -3.87 9.28 3.39
C PRO A 235 -3.66 7.85 3.89
N THR A 236 -2.42 7.50 4.21
CA THR A 236 -2.04 6.20 4.78
C THR A 236 -2.13 6.16 6.29
N ASP A 237 -1.99 7.32 6.93
CA ASP A 237 -1.84 7.44 8.38
C ASP A 237 -2.91 8.35 8.98
N ILE A 238 -3.40 7.97 10.16
CA ILE A 238 -4.29 8.79 10.98
C ILE A 238 -3.49 9.97 11.55
N PRO A 239 -4.05 11.20 11.59
CA PRO A 239 -3.32 12.34 12.14
C PRO A 239 -2.90 12.08 13.59
N ALA A 240 -1.61 12.25 13.86
CA ALA A 240 -1.05 12.01 15.20
C ALA A 240 -1.39 13.13 16.20
N LEU A 241 -1.54 14.37 15.71
CA LEU A 241 -1.84 15.55 16.51
C LEU A 241 -3.33 15.89 16.43
N THR A 242 -3.92 16.22 17.58
CA THR A 242 -5.33 16.65 17.66
C THR A 242 -5.47 17.89 18.55
N GLY A 243 -6.47 18.72 18.26
CA GLY A 243 -6.79 19.87 19.09
C GLY A 243 -7.36 19.50 20.45
N LEU A 244 -8.12 18.41 20.52
CA LEU A 244 -8.67 17.88 21.78
C LEU A 244 -7.57 17.42 22.73
N ASP A 245 -6.48 16.86 22.20
CA ASP A 245 -5.33 16.47 23.02
C ASP A 245 -4.58 17.68 23.55
N LEU A 246 -4.36 18.66 22.68
CA LEU A 246 -3.74 19.92 23.08
C LEU A 246 -4.57 20.62 24.15
N ALA A 247 -5.89 20.76 23.94
CA ALA A 247 -6.81 21.33 24.92
C ALA A 247 -6.79 20.56 26.25
N ALA A 248 -6.92 19.24 26.21
CA ALA A 248 -6.89 18.39 27.39
C ALA A 248 -5.56 18.48 28.16
N ASN A 249 -4.42 18.51 27.46
CA ASN A 249 -3.12 18.68 28.08
C ASN A 249 -2.94 20.07 28.70
N LEU A 250 -3.61 21.10 28.17
CA LEU A 250 -3.66 22.42 28.80
C LEU A 250 -4.50 22.42 30.07
N VAL A 251 -5.69 21.80 30.04
CA VAL A 251 -6.58 21.67 31.21
C VAL A 251 -5.88 21.00 32.38
N ASN A 252 -5.06 19.97 32.13
CA ASN A 252 -4.27 19.27 33.15
C ASN A 252 -3.28 20.18 33.93
N ASN A 253 -3.03 21.42 33.50
CA ASN A 253 -2.24 22.38 34.26
C ASN A 253 -3.05 23.12 35.35
N PHE A 254 -4.37 22.95 35.37
CA PHE A 254 -5.28 23.70 36.25
C PHE A 254 -6.01 22.84 37.27
N CYS A 255 -6.12 21.53 37.04
CA CYS A 255 -6.73 20.57 37.95
C CYS A 255 -5.87 19.29 38.04
N SER A 256 -5.98 18.58 39.17
CA SER A 256 -5.37 17.26 39.34
C SER A 256 -5.97 16.25 38.35
N GLN A 257 -5.21 15.21 38.00
CA GLN A 257 -5.69 14.15 37.09
C GLN A 257 -6.86 13.34 37.68
N ASP A 258 -6.97 13.35 39.01
CA ASP A 258 -8.03 12.67 39.75
C ASP A 258 -9.34 13.49 39.78
N ASP A 259 -9.28 14.81 39.58
CA ASP A 259 -10.47 15.68 39.51
C ASP A 259 -11.09 15.70 38.11
N ARG A 260 -11.73 14.58 37.80
CA ARG A 260 -12.48 14.34 36.55
C ARG A 260 -13.59 15.37 36.31
N GLY A 261 -14.26 15.80 37.37
CA GLY A 261 -15.35 16.77 37.29
C GLY A 261 -14.87 18.14 36.87
N ALA A 262 -13.81 18.66 37.51
CA ALA A 262 -13.19 19.93 37.14
C ALA A 262 -12.61 19.89 35.73
N PHE A 263 -11.89 18.80 35.38
CA PHE A 263 -11.35 18.62 34.03
C PHE A 263 -12.47 18.73 32.97
N TRP A 264 -13.57 18.00 33.16
CA TRP A 264 -14.64 17.91 32.16
C TRP A 264 -15.44 19.20 32.02
N GLN A 265 -15.64 19.94 33.12
CA GLN A 265 -16.24 21.28 33.11
C GLN A 265 -15.42 22.22 32.20
N VAL A 266 -14.11 22.31 32.43
CA VAL A 266 -13.24 23.19 31.65
C VAL A 266 -13.18 22.73 30.19
N PHE A 267 -13.08 21.42 29.97
CA PHE A 267 -12.93 20.86 28.63
C PHE A 267 -14.19 21.05 27.76
N THR A 268 -15.39 20.87 28.31
CA THR A 268 -16.64 20.84 27.52
C THR A 268 -17.51 22.08 27.62
N ILE A 269 -17.42 22.85 28.71
CA ILE A 269 -18.35 23.96 28.98
C ILE A 269 -17.65 25.30 28.81
N PHE A 270 -16.44 25.41 29.35
CA PHE A 270 -15.73 26.68 29.44
C PHE A 270 -15.05 27.03 28.12
N PRO A 271 -15.33 28.21 27.53
CA PRO A 271 -14.79 28.56 26.24
C PRO A 271 -13.32 28.98 26.30
N GLU A 272 -12.75 29.31 27.47
CA GLU A 272 -11.49 30.05 27.55
C GLU A 272 -10.27 29.28 26.99
N ILE A 273 -10.19 27.96 27.20
CA ILE A 273 -9.12 27.14 26.62
C ILE A 273 -9.21 27.12 25.09
N TRP A 274 -10.41 26.94 24.56
CA TRP A 274 -10.65 26.88 23.12
C TRP A 274 -10.52 28.26 22.45
N GLN A 275 -10.93 29.32 23.14
CA GLN A 275 -10.68 30.71 22.74
C GLN A 275 -9.19 30.99 22.65
N ALA A 276 -8.39 30.58 23.65
CA ALA A 276 -6.94 30.75 23.63
C ALA A 276 -6.29 29.97 22.48
N LEU A 277 -6.72 28.74 22.22
CA LEU A 277 -6.27 27.95 21.07
C LEU A 277 -6.59 28.61 19.73
N ALA A 278 -7.76 29.23 19.62
CA ALA A 278 -8.16 30.00 18.44
C ALA A 278 -7.64 31.44 18.41
N ALA A 279 -6.80 31.82 19.38
CA ALA A 279 -6.30 33.19 19.57
C ALA A 279 -7.41 34.27 19.61
N SER A 280 -8.59 33.87 20.08
CA SER A 280 -9.74 34.71 20.31
C SER A 280 -9.62 35.40 21.68
N PRO A 281 -10.06 36.67 21.84
CA PRO A 281 -9.99 37.33 23.13
C PRO A 281 -10.95 36.64 24.12
N LEU A 282 -10.50 36.48 25.36
CA LEU A 282 -11.37 36.00 26.43
C LEU A 282 -12.48 37.01 26.70
N ASN A 283 -13.71 36.53 26.92
CA ASN A 283 -14.82 37.40 27.26
C ASN A 283 -14.74 37.83 28.73
N SER A 284 -14.10 38.97 28.99
CA SER A 284 -13.92 39.51 30.36
C SER A 284 -15.23 39.81 31.08
N ARG A 285 -16.36 39.95 30.37
CA ARG A 285 -17.69 40.14 30.99
C ARG A 285 -18.25 38.87 31.61
N GLU A 286 -17.76 37.70 31.19
CA GLU A 286 -18.20 36.40 31.68
C GLU A 286 -17.21 35.77 32.68
N LEU A 287 -16.13 36.49 33.02
CA LEU A 287 -15.10 36.05 33.96
C LEU A 287 -15.13 36.90 35.26
N PRO A 288 -14.81 36.30 36.42
CA PRO A 288 -14.53 34.89 36.65
C PRO A 288 -15.80 34.00 36.59
N ARG A 289 -15.65 32.71 36.25
CA ARG A 289 -16.75 31.73 36.27
C ARG A 289 -16.72 30.86 37.53
N PRO A 290 -17.86 30.50 38.13
CA PRO A 290 -17.88 29.49 39.18
C PRO A 290 -17.58 28.10 38.60
N TRP A 291 -16.73 27.33 39.28
CA TRP A 291 -16.50 25.93 38.96
C TRP A 291 -16.26 25.11 40.22
N TYR A 292 -16.57 23.82 40.17
CA TYR A 292 -16.33 22.91 41.28
C TYR A 292 -15.01 22.17 41.07
N LYS A 293 -14.07 22.34 42.00
CA LYS A 293 -12.73 21.76 41.97
C LYS A 293 -12.34 21.23 43.35
N GLU A 294 -11.85 19.99 43.40
CA GLU A 294 -11.26 19.33 44.57
C GLU A 294 -12.13 19.41 45.84
N GLY A 295 -13.46 19.35 45.67
CA GLY A 295 -14.40 19.40 46.79
C GLY A 295 -14.93 20.79 47.14
N ALA A 296 -14.47 21.85 46.46
CA ALA A 296 -14.82 23.24 46.75
C ALA A 296 -15.30 24.00 45.50
N TRP A 297 -16.07 25.06 45.73
CA TRP A 297 -16.41 26.03 44.68
C TRP A 297 -15.31 27.10 44.60
N GLU A 298 -14.74 27.25 43.42
CA GLU A 298 -13.72 28.24 43.11
C GLU A 298 -14.15 29.13 41.94
N PHE A 299 -13.30 30.09 41.58
CA PHE A 299 -13.46 30.96 40.43
C PHE A 299 -12.44 30.64 39.34
N TRP A 300 -12.93 30.20 38.19
CA TRP A 300 -12.17 30.03 36.96
C TRP A 300 -11.89 31.37 36.30
N GLN A 301 -10.60 31.76 36.27
CA GLN A 301 -10.12 32.96 35.60
C GLN A 301 -8.68 32.72 35.11
N PRO A 302 -8.51 32.06 33.96
CA PRO A 302 -7.17 31.81 33.44
C PRO A 302 -6.56 33.10 32.89
N ASP A 303 -5.25 33.25 33.05
CA ASP A 303 -4.50 34.35 32.45
C ASP A 303 -4.20 34.05 30.97
N THR A 304 -4.56 34.98 30.08
CA THR A 304 -4.39 34.80 28.62
C THR A 304 -2.92 34.65 28.22
N ALA A 305 -2.01 35.42 28.82
CA ALA A 305 -0.59 35.38 28.47
C ALA A 305 0.06 34.07 28.94
N ASP A 306 -0.32 33.59 30.12
CA ASP A 306 0.09 32.29 30.66
C ASP A 306 -0.45 31.13 29.81
N LEU A 307 -1.73 31.18 29.40
CA LEU A 307 -2.32 30.17 28.51
C LEU A 307 -1.54 30.07 27.18
N LEU A 308 -1.24 31.22 26.55
CA LEU A 308 -0.46 31.24 25.30
C LEU A 308 0.93 30.63 25.50
N LYS A 309 1.61 30.95 26.60
CA LYS A 309 2.91 30.35 26.94
C LYS A 309 2.81 28.83 27.13
N LYS A 310 1.76 28.36 27.80
CA LYS A 310 1.49 26.94 28.04
C LYS A 310 1.20 26.16 26.76
N ILE A 311 0.57 26.77 25.75
CA ILE A 311 0.36 26.15 24.43
C ILE A 311 1.71 25.74 23.81
N PHE A 312 2.72 26.62 23.84
CA PHE A 312 4.05 26.32 23.30
C PHE A 312 4.82 25.23 24.06
N SER A 313 4.52 25.03 25.34
CA SER A 313 5.16 24.00 26.16
C SER A 313 4.32 22.73 26.31
N ALA A 314 3.11 22.69 25.77
CA ALA A 314 2.23 21.53 25.88
C ALA A 314 2.85 20.30 25.19
N PRO A 315 2.67 19.10 25.74
CA PRO A 315 3.14 17.86 25.12
C PRO A 315 2.36 17.55 23.83
N ALA A 316 3.05 16.99 22.84
CA ALA A 316 2.51 16.61 21.53
C ALA A 316 1.64 15.33 21.55
N GLY A 317 1.56 14.64 22.68
CA GLY A 317 0.95 13.30 22.77
C GLY A 317 -0.49 13.28 23.28
N SER A 318 -1.08 12.08 23.23
CA SER A 318 -2.44 11.82 23.72
C SER A 318 -2.61 12.16 25.21
N SER A 319 -3.71 12.82 25.57
CA SER A 319 -4.02 13.14 26.96
C SER A 319 -4.56 11.92 27.72
N ARG A 320 -3.80 11.47 28.74
CA ARG A 320 -4.18 10.34 29.60
C ARG A 320 -5.53 10.57 30.29
N THR A 321 -5.75 11.77 30.81
CA THR A 321 -7.00 12.16 31.50
C THR A 321 -8.20 12.03 30.57
N LEU A 322 -8.12 12.60 29.36
CA LEU A 322 -9.21 12.52 28.38
C LEU A 322 -9.50 11.07 27.99
N ARG A 323 -8.47 10.27 27.70
CA ARG A 323 -8.65 8.85 27.35
C ARG A 323 -9.29 8.07 28.48
N SER A 324 -8.83 8.30 29.72
CA SER A 324 -9.38 7.65 30.91
C SER A 324 -10.88 7.96 31.07
N LEU A 325 -11.27 9.22 30.88
CA LEU A 325 -12.66 9.67 30.97
C LEU A 325 -13.57 9.04 29.91
N VAL A 326 -13.13 8.98 28.66
CA VAL A 326 -13.98 8.48 27.57
C VAL A 326 -13.88 6.97 27.37
N LYS A 327 -12.92 6.28 27.99
CA LYS A 327 -12.63 4.84 27.78
C LYS A 327 -13.86 3.95 27.87
N ASN A 328 -14.74 4.20 28.85
CA ASN A 328 -15.94 3.39 29.07
C ASN A 328 -17.08 3.73 28.10
N SER A 329 -17.01 4.89 27.45
CA SER A 329 -18.01 5.36 26.48
C SER A 329 -17.58 5.03 25.06
N CYS A 330 -16.38 5.44 24.67
CA CYS A 330 -15.79 5.17 23.38
C CYS A 330 -14.26 5.16 23.52
N PRO A 331 -13.60 3.99 23.48
CA PRO A 331 -12.15 3.92 23.66
C PRO A 331 -11.42 4.55 22.47
N LEU A 332 -10.74 5.67 22.73
CA LEU A 332 -9.80 6.27 21.78
C LEU A 332 -8.47 5.50 21.81
N GLN A 333 -7.85 5.31 20.66
CA GLN A 333 -6.54 4.70 20.54
C GLN A 333 -5.46 5.62 21.14
N ALA A 334 -4.51 5.02 21.86
CA ALA A 334 -3.33 5.75 22.34
C ALA A 334 -2.25 5.71 21.25
N HIS A 335 -1.79 6.86 20.80
CA HIS A 335 -0.60 6.91 19.94
C HIS A 335 0.63 6.53 20.76
N ARG A 336 1.45 5.61 20.21
CA ARG A 336 2.60 4.99 20.91
C ARG A 336 3.71 5.96 21.34
N GLU A 337 3.67 7.22 20.92
CA GLU A 337 4.71 8.19 21.25
C GLU A 337 4.45 8.83 22.62
N GLU A 338 5.18 8.37 23.65
CA GLU A 338 5.22 9.03 24.95
C GLU A 338 5.87 10.43 24.85
N GLY A 339 5.03 11.45 24.69
CA GLY A 339 5.00 12.76 25.34
C GLY A 339 6.28 13.60 25.60
N ARG A 340 7.47 13.21 25.15
CA ARG A 340 8.70 13.99 25.43
C ARG A 340 8.84 15.20 24.51
N GLU A 341 8.21 15.17 23.33
CA GLU A 341 8.26 16.28 22.39
C GLU A 341 7.14 17.31 22.64
N LYS A 342 7.49 18.59 22.46
CA LYS A 342 6.54 19.71 22.55
C LYS A 342 5.66 19.76 21.30
N PHE A 343 4.39 20.11 21.47
CA PHE A 343 3.39 20.17 20.43
C PHE A 343 3.83 21.00 19.21
N CYS A 344 4.23 22.26 19.40
CA CYS A 344 4.60 23.13 18.29
C CYS A 344 5.80 22.59 17.49
N LYS A 345 6.77 21.97 18.16
CA LYS A 345 7.93 21.37 17.50
C LYS A 345 7.53 20.17 16.63
N ARG A 346 6.63 19.31 17.13
CA ARG A 346 6.11 18.19 16.33
C ARG A 346 5.28 18.69 15.15
N ALA A 347 4.41 19.68 15.36
CA ALA A 347 3.61 20.27 14.29
C ALA A 347 4.51 20.90 13.21
N GLU A 348 5.55 21.63 13.60
CA GLU A 348 6.56 22.18 12.68
C GLU A 348 7.25 21.09 11.86
N GLN A 349 7.59 19.95 12.48
CA GLN A 349 8.18 18.81 11.76
C GLN A 349 7.22 18.21 10.73
N GLU A 350 5.94 18.07 11.07
CA GLU A 350 4.92 17.58 10.13
C GLU A 350 4.76 18.54 8.94
N VAL A 351 4.69 19.85 9.20
CA VAL A 351 4.66 20.87 8.14
C VAL A 351 5.94 20.83 7.29
N GLY A 352 7.10 20.62 7.91
CA GLY A 352 8.37 20.45 7.20
C GLY A 352 8.47 19.17 6.37
N LYS A 353 7.60 18.18 6.58
CA LYS A 353 7.48 17.00 5.69
C LYS A 353 6.80 17.36 4.38
N LEU A 354 5.81 18.25 4.39
CA LEU A 354 5.07 18.66 3.19
C LEU A 354 5.99 19.20 2.09
N LEU A 355 7.05 19.94 2.45
CA LEU A 355 8.01 20.49 1.48
C LEU A 355 8.79 19.42 0.70
N ARG A 356 8.80 18.17 1.18
CA ARG A 356 9.42 17.04 0.49
C ARG A 356 8.42 16.22 -0.32
N GLU A 357 7.14 16.51 -0.19
CA GLU A 357 6.07 15.89 -0.97
C GLU A 357 6.01 16.56 -2.36
N ALA A 358 5.92 15.75 -3.42
CA ALA A 358 5.91 16.20 -4.82
C ALA A 358 7.14 17.03 -5.30
N PRO A 359 8.39 16.50 -5.21
CA PRO A 359 9.62 17.24 -5.51
C PRO A 359 9.81 17.70 -6.98
N GLY A 360 8.89 17.33 -7.88
CA GLY A 360 8.96 17.65 -9.31
C GLY A 360 7.94 18.69 -9.79
N GLY A 361 7.14 19.29 -8.91
CA GLY A 361 6.08 20.22 -9.30
C GLY A 361 6.12 21.55 -8.57
N LYS A 362 5.43 22.55 -9.12
CA LYS A 362 5.34 23.88 -8.50
C LYS A 362 4.24 23.91 -7.45
N LEU A 363 4.57 24.47 -6.28
CA LEU A 363 3.60 24.83 -5.25
C LEU A 363 2.88 26.13 -5.65
N HIS A 364 1.56 26.07 -5.86
CA HIS A 364 0.76 27.22 -6.30
C HIS A 364 0.02 27.96 -5.17
N GLY A 365 -0.02 27.37 -3.98
CA GLY A 365 -0.66 27.98 -2.83
C GLY A 365 -0.69 27.08 -1.60
N VAL A 366 -0.86 27.72 -0.44
CA VAL A 366 -1.07 27.05 0.85
C VAL A 366 -2.37 27.57 1.44
N ILE A 367 -3.26 26.67 1.85
CA ILE A 367 -4.55 27.00 2.47
C ILE A 367 -4.46 26.65 3.94
N VAL A 368 -4.60 27.65 4.82
CA VAL A 368 -4.64 27.47 6.27
C VAL A 368 -6.07 27.72 6.74
N CYS A 369 -6.69 26.72 7.35
CA CYS A 369 -8.09 26.76 7.78
C CYS A 369 -8.34 25.98 9.08
N GLY A 370 -9.55 26.04 9.61
CA GLY A 370 -9.99 25.36 10.83
C GLY A 370 -10.31 26.31 11.98
N PRO A 371 -10.96 25.81 13.04
CA PRO A 371 -11.51 26.66 14.10
C PRO A 371 -10.45 27.38 14.92
N PHE A 372 -9.21 26.88 14.93
CA PHE A 372 -8.09 27.53 15.60
C PHE A 372 -7.40 28.61 14.77
N VAL A 373 -7.81 28.81 13.52
CA VAL A 373 -7.27 29.88 12.67
C VAL A 373 -8.02 31.18 12.99
N PRO A 374 -7.36 32.18 13.61
CA PRO A 374 -7.98 33.45 13.98
C PRO A 374 -8.35 34.28 12.75
N GLY A 375 -9.44 35.03 12.82
CA GLY A 375 -9.81 35.99 11.77
C GLY A 375 -9.05 37.32 11.83
N ASP A 376 -8.41 37.63 12.95
CA ASP A 376 -7.63 38.86 13.14
C ASP A 376 -6.16 38.60 12.73
N SER A 377 -5.71 39.29 11.68
CA SER A 377 -4.34 39.19 11.15
C SER A 377 -3.27 39.64 12.14
N THR A 378 -3.62 40.45 13.15
CA THR A 378 -2.71 40.85 14.23
C THR A 378 -2.53 39.76 15.29
N ARG A 379 -3.34 38.68 15.24
CA ARG A 379 -3.40 37.61 16.26
C ARG A 379 -3.02 36.25 15.73
N ARG A 380 -2.19 36.16 14.67
CA ARG A 380 -1.74 34.90 14.05
C ARG A 380 -0.86 33.97 14.94
N SER A 381 -0.83 34.22 16.25
CA SER A 381 -0.56 33.33 17.40
C SER A 381 0.50 32.24 17.25
N TRP A 382 0.26 31.07 17.88
CA TRP A 382 1.11 29.88 17.89
C TRP A 382 1.10 29.12 16.57
N VAL A 383 0.10 29.40 15.71
CA VAL A 383 -0.02 28.80 14.38
C VAL A 383 1.10 29.30 13.46
N LEU A 384 1.44 30.59 13.47
CA LEU A 384 2.46 31.14 12.58
C LEU A 384 3.86 30.53 12.78
N PRO A 385 4.37 30.33 14.01
CA PRO A 385 5.62 29.60 14.24
C PRO A 385 5.63 28.17 13.69
N VAL A 386 4.50 27.45 13.75
CA VAL A 386 4.37 26.09 13.18
C VAL A 386 4.55 26.10 11.66
N LEU A 387 4.20 27.22 11.01
CA LEU A 387 4.31 27.41 9.56
C LEU A 387 5.68 27.92 9.10
N ALA A 388 6.63 28.13 10.01
CA ALA A 388 7.97 28.64 9.69
C ALA A 388 8.68 27.87 8.56
N PRO A 389 8.58 26.53 8.44
CA PRO A 389 9.16 25.80 7.31
C PRO A 389 8.61 26.27 5.96
N LEU A 390 7.29 26.53 5.86
CA LEU A 390 6.64 26.95 4.60
C LEU A 390 6.97 28.39 4.21
N GLN A 391 7.34 29.25 5.16
CA GLN A 391 7.68 30.65 4.87
C GLN A 391 8.91 30.80 3.97
N GLN A 392 9.75 29.76 3.87
CA GLN A 392 10.87 29.71 2.92
C GLN A 392 10.40 29.50 1.47
N ALA A 393 9.26 28.83 1.28
CA ALA A 393 8.68 28.54 -0.03
C ALA A 393 7.63 29.56 -0.46
N ILE A 394 6.91 30.16 0.50
CA ILE A 394 5.87 31.16 0.26
C ILE A 394 6.08 32.36 1.18
N SER A 395 6.38 33.51 0.60
CA SER A 395 6.70 34.74 1.35
C SER A 395 5.49 35.61 1.69
N ARG A 396 4.35 35.40 1.05
CA ARG A 396 3.15 36.25 1.19
C ARG A 396 2.00 35.52 1.88
N ILE A 397 1.47 36.11 2.95
CA ILE A 397 0.23 35.69 3.61
C ILE A 397 -0.89 36.66 3.22
N ALA A 398 -2.02 36.14 2.77
CA ALA A 398 -3.19 36.91 2.34
C ALA A 398 -4.47 36.38 3.03
N ASP A 399 -5.40 37.29 3.34
CA ASP A 399 -6.71 36.92 3.92
C ASP A 399 -7.73 36.50 2.83
N THR A 400 -7.40 36.73 1.55
CA THR A 400 -8.15 36.26 0.38
C THR A 400 -7.29 35.31 -0.47
N PRO A 401 -7.89 34.38 -1.24
CA PRO A 401 -7.15 33.54 -2.18
C PRO A 401 -6.30 34.38 -3.14
N GLN A 402 -5.00 34.10 -3.20
CA GLN A 402 -4.08 34.74 -4.15
C GLN A 402 -3.06 33.73 -4.68
N PRO A 403 -2.56 33.93 -5.91
CA PRO A 403 -1.56 33.04 -6.49
C PRO A 403 -0.25 32.99 -5.69
N ASP A 404 0.36 31.81 -5.63
CA ASP A 404 1.69 31.58 -5.05
C ASP A 404 1.81 32.16 -3.62
N SER A 405 0.72 32.07 -2.85
CA SER A 405 0.57 32.69 -1.53
C SER A 405 -0.04 31.74 -0.51
N LEU A 406 0.08 32.11 0.77
CA LEU A 406 -0.60 31.44 1.86
C LEU A 406 -1.92 32.16 2.11
N TRP A 407 -3.02 31.48 1.80
CA TRP A 407 -4.36 31.94 2.13
C TRP A 407 -4.73 31.58 3.57
N TRP A 408 -5.01 32.60 4.35
CA TRP A 408 -5.42 32.52 5.74
C TRP A 408 -6.95 32.58 5.84
N SER A 409 -7.61 31.41 5.83
CA SER A 409 -9.07 31.31 5.96
C SER A 409 -9.46 31.13 7.43
N ALA A 410 -10.13 32.13 7.99
CA ALA A 410 -10.54 32.12 9.38
C ALA A 410 -11.62 31.06 9.66
N GLY A 411 -11.46 30.28 10.74
CA GLY A 411 -12.48 29.31 11.13
C GLY A 411 -12.76 28.22 10.08
N HIS A 412 -14.05 27.87 9.94
CA HIS A 412 -14.51 26.76 9.08
C HIS A 412 -15.01 27.20 7.69
N GLU A 413 -14.80 28.46 7.33
CA GLU A 413 -15.45 29.11 6.18
C GLU A 413 -15.09 28.45 4.85
N ALA A 414 -13.80 28.20 4.60
CA ALA A 414 -13.35 27.55 3.36
C ALA A 414 -13.95 26.15 3.14
N MET A 415 -14.13 25.36 4.21
CA MET A 415 -14.69 24.01 4.09
C MET A 415 -16.19 24.04 3.81
N ALA A 416 -16.95 24.87 4.54
CA ALA A 416 -18.39 24.99 4.33
C ALA A 416 -18.71 25.54 2.94
N LEU A 417 -18.01 26.60 2.51
CA LEU A 417 -18.15 27.17 1.17
C LEU A 417 -17.75 26.15 0.09
N GLY A 418 -16.63 25.48 0.27
CA GLY A 418 -16.14 24.43 -0.64
C GLY A 418 -17.13 23.28 -0.82
N ALA A 419 -17.76 22.85 0.27
CA ALA A 419 -18.81 21.84 0.22
C ALA A 419 -20.05 22.33 -0.53
N ALA A 420 -20.45 23.59 -0.34
CA ALA A 420 -21.56 24.15 -1.10
C ALA A 420 -21.27 24.22 -2.60
N ILE A 421 -20.06 24.66 -2.98
CA ILE A 421 -19.58 24.68 -4.37
C ILE A 421 -19.59 23.26 -4.98
N TYR A 422 -19.19 22.24 -4.21
CA TYR A 422 -19.25 20.85 -4.67
C TYR A 422 -20.69 20.42 -4.98
N GLY A 423 -21.64 20.69 -4.07
CA GLY A 423 -23.06 20.40 -4.31
C GLY A 423 -23.59 21.09 -5.56
N GLU A 424 -23.29 22.38 -5.72
CA GLU A 424 -23.71 23.17 -6.89
C GLU A 424 -23.13 22.57 -8.18
N ARG A 425 -21.82 22.28 -8.21
CA ARG A 425 -21.16 21.64 -9.36
C ARG A 425 -21.80 20.29 -9.69
N ARG A 426 -22.10 19.46 -8.69
CA ARG A 426 -22.78 18.16 -8.89
C ARG A 426 -24.18 18.33 -9.47
N SER A 427 -24.96 19.29 -8.99
CA SER A 427 -26.31 19.57 -9.52
C SER A 427 -26.32 20.01 -10.99
N ARG A 428 -25.17 20.52 -11.48
CA ARG A 428 -24.97 20.99 -12.85
C ARG A 428 -24.11 20.04 -13.70
N ASP A 429 -23.77 18.87 -13.17
CA ASP A 429 -22.89 17.90 -13.83
C ASP A 429 -21.54 18.54 -14.25
N ILE A 430 -20.91 19.25 -13.32
CA ILE A 430 -19.59 19.89 -13.48
C ILE A 430 -18.58 19.11 -12.63
N PRO A 431 -17.39 18.76 -13.16
CA PRO A 431 -16.36 18.08 -12.38
C PRO A 431 -15.83 18.99 -11.27
N ALA A 432 -15.61 18.40 -10.09
CA ALA A 432 -15.16 19.14 -8.91
C ALA A 432 -13.74 18.74 -8.49
N TYR A 433 -13.43 17.45 -8.45
CA TYR A 433 -12.13 16.96 -7.98
C TYR A 433 -11.83 15.58 -8.57
N LEU A 434 -10.60 15.12 -8.38
CA LEU A 434 -10.17 13.75 -8.65
C LEU A 434 -9.75 13.06 -7.35
N ASP A 435 -9.90 11.75 -7.28
CA ASP A 435 -9.46 10.94 -6.13
C ASP A 435 -8.65 9.73 -6.60
N THR A 436 -7.99 9.07 -5.64
CA THR A 436 -7.29 7.81 -5.86
C THR A 436 -8.08 6.65 -5.26
N MET A 437 -8.47 5.68 -6.10
CA MET A 437 -9.22 4.50 -5.65
C MET A 437 -8.38 3.62 -4.72
N PRO A 438 -8.98 2.98 -3.70
CA PRO A 438 -8.28 1.98 -2.92
C PRO A 438 -7.97 0.77 -3.82
N GLN A 439 -6.78 0.20 -3.67
CA GLN A 439 -6.53 -1.12 -4.23
C GLN A 439 -7.29 -2.16 -3.40
N ILE A 440 -8.19 -2.90 -4.02
CA ILE A 440 -8.91 -4.01 -3.40
C ILE A 440 -8.70 -5.23 -4.28
N SER A 441 -8.33 -6.36 -3.69
CA SER A 441 -8.15 -7.61 -4.42
C SER A 441 -8.92 -8.73 -3.74
N LEU A 442 -9.45 -9.66 -4.54
CA LEU A 442 -10.12 -10.86 -4.08
C LEU A 442 -9.25 -12.08 -4.36
N PHE A 443 -9.18 -12.98 -3.40
CA PHE A 443 -8.52 -14.27 -3.53
C PHE A 443 -9.49 -15.28 -4.12
N THR A 444 -8.97 -16.12 -5.00
CA THR A 444 -9.68 -17.26 -5.59
C THR A 444 -8.86 -18.51 -5.46
N GLU A 445 -9.53 -19.64 -5.25
CA GLU A 445 -8.96 -20.97 -5.38
C GLU A 445 -9.81 -21.75 -6.39
N THR A 446 -9.33 -21.85 -7.64
CA THR A 446 -10.05 -22.50 -8.74
C THR A 446 -9.19 -23.63 -9.30
N ALA A 447 -9.68 -24.87 -9.25
CA ALA A 447 -8.92 -26.07 -9.66
C ALA A 447 -7.52 -26.19 -9.00
N GLY A 448 -7.41 -25.78 -7.73
CA GLY A 448 -6.15 -25.74 -6.96
C GLY A 448 -5.28 -24.51 -7.24
N ARG A 449 -5.61 -23.69 -8.25
CA ARG A 449 -4.92 -22.42 -8.52
C ARG A 449 -5.35 -21.37 -7.51
N GLN A 450 -4.42 -20.96 -6.67
CA GLN A 450 -4.59 -19.84 -5.75
C GLN A 450 -4.10 -18.55 -6.41
N GLN A 451 -5.01 -17.59 -6.63
CA GLN A 451 -4.65 -16.32 -7.26
C GLN A 451 -5.45 -15.16 -6.67
N TRP A 452 -4.77 -14.02 -6.55
CA TRP A 452 -5.38 -12.74 -6.29
C TRP A 452 -5.79 -12.05 -7.59
N HIS A 453 -7.02 -11.58 -7.62
CA HIS A 453 -7.56 -10.77 -8.72
C HIS A 453 -7.83 -9.35 -8.20
N PRO A 454 -7.27 -8.32 -8.85
CA PRO A 454 -7.60 -6.95 -8.50
C PRO A 454 -9.07 -6.69 -8.82
N LEU A 455 -9.82 -6.27 -7.79
CA LEU A 455 -11.20 -5.84 -7.89
C LEU A 455 -11.26 -4.33 -8.15
N LEU A 456 -10.45 -3.56 -7.43
CA LEU A 456 -10.22 -2.14 -7.68
C LEU A 456 -8.72 -1.90 -7.77
N ASN A 457 -8.28 -1.21 -8.81
CA ASN A 457 -6.90 -0.79 -8.96
C ASN A 457 -6.70 0.59 -8.31
N ALA A 458 -5.48 0.84 -7.80
CA ALA A 458 -5.08 2.17 -7.40
C ALA A 458 -4.94 3.06 -8.65
N GLN A 459 -5.99 3.81 -8.96
CA GLN A 459 -6.07 4.67 -10.14
C GLN A 459 -6.78 5.99 -9.83
N GLU A 460 -6.50 7.00 -10.65
CA GLU A 460 -7.15 8.31 -10.58
C GLU A 460 -8.58 8.21 -11.15
N VAL A 461 -9.58 8.70 -10.41
CA VAL A 461 -10.99 8.70 -10.82
C VAL A 461 -11.63 10.06 -10.54
N LEU A 462 -12.74 10.35 -11.23
CA LEU A 462 -13.54 11.53 -10.96
C LEU A 462 -14.29 11.42 -9.62
N GLY A 463 -14.18 12.49 -8.84
CA GLY A 463 -14.91 12.66 -7.60
C GLY A 463 -16.41 12.78 -7.81
N GLY A 464 -17.19 12.01 -7.05
CA GLY A 464 -18.65 12.06 -7.13
C GLY A 464 -19.26 11.33 -8.33
N GLU A 465 -18.48 10.53 -9.07
CA GLU A 465 -18.97 9.61 -10.11
C GLU A 465 -18.79 8.15 -9.69
N ASP A 466 -19.65 7.26 -10.21
CA ASP A 466 -19.53 5.83 -9.98
C ASP A 466 -18.43 5.26 -10.89
N PHE A 467 -17.44 4.61 -10.29
CA PHE A 467 -16.49 3.76 -10.99
C PHE A 467 -17.00 2.32 -11.00
N GLU A 468 -16.94 1.64 -12.15
CA GLU A 468 -17.38 0.25 -12.31
C GLU A 468 -16.27 -0.61 -12.93
N ASP A 469 -16.14 -1.85 -12.46
CA ASP A 469 -15.24 -2.86 -13.04
C ASP A 469 -15.84 -4.26 -12.94
N THR A 470 -15.35 -5.21 -13.73
CA THR A 470 -15.85 -6.59 -13.80
C THR A 470 -14.73 -7.62 -13.95
N ILE A 471 -14.67 -8.58 -13.03
CA ILE A 471 -13.81 -9.76 -13.11
C ILE A 471 -14.60 -10.91 -13.71
N SER A 472 -14.14 -11.39 -14.86
CA SER A 472 -14.85 -12.36 -15.68
C SER A 472 -14.34 -13.80 -15.50
N GLY A 473 -15.20 -14.72 -15.03
CA GLY A 473 -15.00 -16.18 -15.06
C GLY A 473 -13.80 -16.67 -14.25
N LYS A 474 -13.50 -16.03 -13.11
CA LYS A 474 -12.37 -16.39 -12.23
C LYS A 474 -12.79 -17.08 -10.94
N PHE A 475 -14.04 -16.87 -10.54
CA PHE A 475 -14.61 -17.43 -9.32
C PHE A 475 -15.48 -18.62 -9.68
N VAL A 476 -15.46 -19.66 -8.85
CA VAL A 476 -16.28 -20.86 -9.02
C VAL A 476 -17.08 -21.07 -7.75
N LEU A 477 -18.39 -21.25 -7.89
CA LEU A 477 -19.23 -21.85 -6.86
C LEU A 477 -19.17 -23.37 -7.05
N PRO A 478 -18.57 -24.14 -6.12
CA PRO A 478 -18.43 -25.58 -6.29
C PRO A 478 -19.79 -26.30 -6.30
N ALA A 479 -19.86 -27.41 -7.04
CA ALA A 479 -21.01 -28.30 -7.04
C ALA A 479 -21.44 -28.66 -5.61
N ASN A 480 -22.75 -28.68 -5.37
CA ASN A 480 -23.39 -29.00 -4.09
C ASN A 480 -23.04 -28.03 -2.93
N GLN A 481 -22.47 -26.85 -3.21
CA GLN A 481 -22.23 -25.81 -2.20
C GLN A 481 -23.13 -24.59 -2.44
N LYS A 482 -23.64 -24.02 -1.35
CA LYS A 482 -24.40 -22.75 -1.36
C LYS A 482 -23.57 -21.55 -0.94
N GLU A 483 -22.36 -21.77 -0.45
CA GLU A 483 -21.54 -20.74 0.15
C GLU A 483 -20.24 -20.60 -0.63
N LEU A 484 -19.93 -19.37 -1.04
CA LEU A 484 -18.62 -19.00 -1.54
C LEU A 484 -17.87 -18.25 -0.44
N THR A 485 -16.78 -18.84 0.06
CA THR A 485 -15.86 -18.12 0.95
C THR A 485 -14.94 -17.27 0.09
N ILE A 486 -14.93 -15.97 0.37
CA ILE A 486 -14.04 -15.02 -0.29
C ILE A 486 -13.07 -14.42 0.73
N LEU A 487 -11.86 -14.13 0.26
CA LEU A 487 -10.87 -13.40 1.02
C LEU A 487 -10.51 -12.14 0.25
N LEU A 488 -10.59 -11.00 0.92
CA LEU A 488 -10.34 -9.67 0.38
C LEU A 488 -9.04 -9.14 0.99
N CYS A 489 -8.19 -8.52 0.18
CA CYS A 489 -7.00 -7.79 0.61
C CYS A 489 -7.18 -6.31 0.23
N LYS A 490 -7.03 -5.41 1.21
CA LYS A 490 -6.97 -3.97 0.97
C LYS A 490 -5.50 -3.54 0.85
N GLY A 491 -5.17 -2.84 -0.22
CA GLY A 491 -3.81 -2.46 -0.56
C GLY A 491 -3.11 -3.43 -1.53
N PRO A 492 -1.79 -3.31 -1.69
CA PRO A 492 -1.03 -4.14 -2.61
C PRO A 492 -1.09 -5.62 -2.20
N VAL A 493 -1.42 -6.48 -3.15
CA VAL A 493 -1.42 -7.93 -2.97
C VAL A 493 -0.01 -8.41 -2.62
N PRO A 494 0.16 -9.14 -1.52
CA PRO A 494 1.43 -9.78 -1.23
C PRO A 494 1.64 -10.95 -2.19
N GLY A 495 2.66 -10.89 -3.05
CA GLY A 495 3.23 -12.12 -3.61
C GLY A 495 3.51 -12.25 -5.12
N GLU A 496 3.30 -11.26 -5.98
CA GLU A 496 3.79 -11.42 -7.38
C GLU A 496 5.19 -10.83 -7.62
N ASP A 497 5.58 -9.81 -6.84
CA ASP A 497 6.87 -9.15 -7.00
C ASP A 497 7.48 -8.72 -5.64
N ALA A 498 7.70 -9.70 -4.75
CA ALA A 498 8.50 -9.55 -3.52
C ALA A 498 9.94 -9.02 -3.77
N SER A 499 10.30 -8.82 -5.05
CA SER A 499 11.54 -8.22 -5.52
C SER A 499 11.72 -6.75 -5.09
N ASN A 500 10.64 -6.03 -4.72
CA ASN A 500 10.68 -4.60 -4.37
C ASN A 500 10.50 -4.27 -2.88
N ASP A 501 10.28 -5.26 -2.02
CA ASP A 501 10.04 -5.04 -0.58
C ASP A 501 11.22 -4.40 0.17
N TRP A 502 12.39 -4.32 -0.46
CA TRP A 502 13.55 -3.66 0.11
C TRP A 502 13.38 -2.13 0.19
N LYS A 503 12.47 -1.52 -0.59
CA LYS A 503 12.27 -0.06 -0.64
C LYS A 503 11.81 0.54 0.69
N GLN A 504 11.19 -0.27 1.55
CA GLN A 504 10.76 0.17 2.89
C GLN A 504 11.92 0.26 3.90
N TYR A 505 13.09 -0.30 3.58
CA TYR A 505 14.27 -0.28 4.45
C TYR A 505 15.20 0.85 4.03
N LYS A 506 15.30 1.85 4.90
CA LYS A 506 16.25 2.95 4.75
C LYS A 506 17.67 2.37 4.58
N ASP A 507 18.42 2.89 3.60
CA ASP A 507 19.80 2.49 3.28
C ASP A 507 20.01 1.13 2.60
N LEU A 508 18.93 0.42 2.24
CA LEU A 508 19.01 -0.83 1.49
C LEU A 508 18.94 -0.55 -0.02
N THR A 509 19.97 -0.96 -0.76
CA THR A 509 19.98 -0.91 -2.23
C THR A 509 19.44 -2.22 -2.82
N PRO A 510 18.93 -2.23 -4.08
CA PRO A 510 18.47 -3.46 -4.72
C PRO A 510 19.54 -4.57 -4.71
N CYS A 511 20.80 -4.21 -4.94
CA CYS A 511 21.92 -5.16 -4.91
C CYS A 511 22.21 -5.73 -3.53
N ARG A 512 22.22 -4.89 -2.50
CA ARG A 512 22.40 -5.37 -1.12
C ARG A 512 21.26 -6.31 -0.72
N ALA A 513 20.03 -5.99 -1.10
CA ALA A 513 18.88 -6.85 -0.88
C ALA A 513 19.06 -8.22 -1.57
N ARG A 514 19.53 -8.27 -2.84
CA ARG A 514 19.84 -9.52 -3.55
C ARG A 514 20.85 -10.38 -2.83
N VAL A 515 21.91 -9.77 -2.28
CA VAL A 515 22.92 -10.52 -1.51
C VAL A 515 22.33 -11.11 -0.24
N VAL A 516 21.50 -10.36 0.49
CA VAL A 516 20.79 -10.89 1.67
C VAL A 516 19.88 -12.07 1.29
N ARG A 517 19.10 -11.95 0.20
CA ARG A 517 18.25 -13.04 -0.30
C ARG A 517 19.07 -14.28 -0.67
N HIS A 518 20.19 -14.09 -1.36
CA HIS A 518 21.09 -15.18 -1.72
C HIS A 518 21.73 -15.84 -0.49
N TRP A 519 22.15 -15.03 0.50
CA TRP A 519 22.66 -15.52 1.78
C TRP A 519 21.62 -16.39 2.49
N LEU A 520 20.38 -15.92 2.59
CA LEU A 520 19.29 -16.69 3.21
C LEU A 520 19.08 -18.04 2.52
N ARG A 521 18.99 -18.05 1.18
CA ARG A 521 18.78 -19.28 0.39
C ARG A 521 19.91 -20.30 0.50
N THR A 522 21.14 -19.85 0.72
CA THR A 522 22.34 -20.70 0.71
C THR A 522 22.81 -21.10 2.10
N ARG A 523 22.37 -20.40 3.16
CA ARG A 523 22.84 -20.60 4.54
C ARG A 523 21.75 -21.00 5.51
N CYS A 524 20.48 -20.83 5.16
CA CYS A 524 19.37 -21.13 6.03
C CYS A 524 18.45 -22.14 5.35
N ASP A 525 18.01 -23.12 6.13
CA ASP A 525 17.07 -24.18 5.74
C ASP A 525 15.68 -23.97 6.37
N SER A 526 15.57 -23.04 7.31
CA SER A 526 14.35 -22.72 8.06
C SER A 526 14.36 -21.28 8.56
N TYR A 527 13.18 -20.76 8.91
CA TYR A 527 13.05 -19.44 9.53
C TYR A 527 13.76 -19.36 10.89
N SER A 528 13.69 -20.43 11.69
CA SER A 528 14.40 -20.54 12.97
C SER A 528 15.91 -20.40 12.80
N THR A 529 16.49 -21.13 11.82
CA THR A 529 17.92 -21.00 11.47
C THR A 529 18.23 -19.58 11.02
N ALA A 530 17.39 -18.99 10.17
CA ALA A 530 17.57 -17.61 9.71
C ALA A 530 17.58 -16.61 10.89
N CYS A 531 16.60 -16.63 11.79
CA CYS A 531 16.55 -15.74 12.95
C CYS A 531 17.79 -15.87 13.85
N LYS A 532 18.27 -17.11 14.07
CA LYS A 532 19.50 -17.36 14.85
C LYS A 532 20.75 -16.84 14.15
N MET A 533 20.77 -16.82 12.83
CA MET A 533 21.91 -16.36 12.03
C MET A 533 21.87 -14.87 11.70
N VAL A 534 20.67 -14.25 11.67
CA VAL A 534 20.48 -12.83 11.33
C VAL A 534 21.25 -11.91 12.27
N ARG A 535 21.40 -12.27 13.55
CA ARG A 535 22.21 -11.51 14.52
C ARG A 535 23.67 -11.32 14.11
N PHE A 536 24.17 -12.15 13.19
CA PHE A 536 25.52 -12.03 12.66
C PHE A 536 25.60 -11.18 11.39
N LEU A 537 24.46 -10.67 10.89
CA LEU A 537 24.40 -9.72 9.77
C LEU A 537 24.64 -8.28 10.24
N PRO A 538 25.11 -7.39 9.35
CA PRO A 538 25.14 -5.95 9.64
C PRO A 538 23.76 -5.42 10.01
N LEU A 539 23.69 -4.44 10.93
CA LEU A 539 22.42 -3.88 11.42
C LEU A 539 21.45 -3.48 10.30
N TRP A 540 21.95 -2.85 9.22
CA TRP A 540 21.13 -2.44 8.07
C TRP A 540 20.42 -3.61 7.36
N ALA A 541 20.91 -4.83 7.52
CA ALA A 541 20.39 -6.02 6.84
C ALA A 541 19.48 -6.86 7.72
N GLN A 542 19.50 -6.67 9.04
CA GLN A 542 18.85 -7.58 9.98
C GLN A 542 17.33 -7.58 9.78
N ASP A 543 16.71 -6.40 9.80
CA ASP A 543 15.25 -6.28 9.68
C ASP A 543 14.74 -6.81 8.33
N TYR A 544 15.46 -6.51 7.25
CA TYR A 544 15.15 -7.05 5.92
C TYR A 544 15.33 -8.57 5.86
N ALA A 545 16.40 -9.09 6.46
CA ALA A 545 16.66 -10.53 6.46
C ALA A 545 15.60 -11.30 7.25
N VAL A 546 15.15 -10.81 8.41
CA VAL A 546 14.04 -11.42 9.16
C VAL A 546 12.76 -11.39 8.33
N ALA A 547 12.40 -10.22 7.79
CA ALA A 547 11.17 -10.08 7.01
C ALA A 547 11.18 -10.91 5.71
N HIS A 548 12.33 -11.04 5.06
CA HIS A 548 12.46 -11.91 3.89
C HIS A 548 12.50 -13.38 4.27
N ALA A 549 13.16 -13.75 5.38
CA ALA A 549 13.20 -15.13 5.85
C ALA A 549 11.81 -15.64 6.23
N SER A 550 10.96 -14.80 6.86
CA SER A 550 9.59 -15.19 7.22
C SER A 550 8.75 -15.51 5.99
N ARG A 551 9.03 -14.84 4.86
CA ARG A 551 8.39 -15.11 3.56
C ARG A 551 9.03 -16.29 2.82
N LEU A 552 10.35 -16.45 2.92
CA LEU A 552 11.09 -17.46 2.16
C LEU A 552 10.88 -18.88 2.71
N PHE A 553 10.80 -19.01 4.03
CA PHE A 553 10.73 -20.30 4.70
C PHE A 553 9.34 -20.64 5.23
N GLU A 554 8.36 -19.72 5.09
CA GLU A 554 6.98 -19.82 5.57
C GLU A 554 6.84 -20.78 6.75
N ASP A 555 7.52 -20.45 7.85
CA ASP A 555 7.38 -21.23 9.06
C ASP A 555 5.99 -20.87 9.60
N SER A 556 5.07 -21.84 9.49
CA SER A 556 3.74 -21.88 10.12
C SER A 556 3.77 -21.76 11.65
N THR A 557 4.91 -21.35 12.22
CA THR A 557 4.96 -20.80 13.57
C THR A 557 3.88 -19.74 13.63
N PRO A 558 2.92 -19.88 14.57
CA PRO A 558 1.69 -19.09 14.58
C PRO A 558 2.11 -17.67 14.36
N ALA A 559 1.62 -17.10 13.24
CA ALA A 559 1.83 -15.73 12.86
C ALA A 559 1.97 -14.94 14.15
N ARG A 560 3.04 -14.12 14.27
CA ARG A 560 3.08 -13.04 15.27
C ARG A 560 1.64 -12.63 15.44
N GLN A 561 1.08 -12.74 16.65
CA GLN A 561 -0.23 -12.19 16.98
C GLN A 561 -0.13 -10.66 16.80
N VAL A 562 0.12 -10.20 15.58
CA VAL A 562 -0.58 -9.09 14.99
C VAL A 562 -2.02 -9.45 15.30
N ALA A 563 -2.63 -8.70 16.21
CA ALA A 563 -4.03 -8.89 16.54
C ALA A 563 -4.74 -9.04 15.19
N LEU A 564 -5.52 -10.12 14.99
CA LEU A 564 -6.18 -10.40 13.71
C LEU A 564 -6.86 -9.12 13.15
N GLU A 565 -7.33 -8.25 14.03
CA GLU A 565 -7.85 -6.91 13.78
C GLU A 565 -6.96 -5.99 12.91
N GLU A 566 -5.62 -6.13 12.94
CA GLU A 566 -4.66 -5.28 12.19
C GLU A 566 -4.28 -5.86 10.82
N THR A 567 -4.74 -7.06 10.44
CA THR A 567 -4.39 -7.61 9.13
C THR A 567 -5.09 -6.82 8.01
N PRO A 568 -4.51 -6.72 6.79
CA PRO A 568 -5.18 -6.12 5.63
C PRO A 568 -6.21 -7.07 5.00
N TYR A 569 -6.38 -8.28 5.57
CA TYR A 569 -7.20 -9.35 5.02
C TYR A 569 -8.54 -9.45 5.73
N ARG A 570 -9.60 -9.61 4.93
CA ARG A 570 -10.96 -9.79 5.41
C ARG A 570 -11.56 -11.01 4.74
N SER A 571 -12.13 -11.93 5.50
CA SER A 571 -12.93 -13.03 4.95
C SER A 571 -14.41 -12.67 4.96
N ASN A 572 -15.15 -13.19 3.99
CA ASN A 572 -16.60 -13.11 3.94
C ASN A 572 -17.18 -14.40 3.36
N ARG A 573 -18.43 -14.68 3.65
CA ARG A 573 -19.20 -15.77 3.05
C ARG A 573 -20.35 -15.18 2.25
N VAL A 574 -20.39 -15.54 0.97
CA VAL A 574 -21.47 -15.15 0.06
C VAL A 574 -22.40 -16.35 -0.08
N GLU A 575 -23.62 -16.21 0.44
CA GLU A 575 -24.66 -17.25 0.40
C GLU A 575 -25.51 -17.14 -0.86
N PHE A 576 -25.63 -18.24 -1.60
CA PHE A 576 -26.49 -18.42 -2.76
C PHE A 576 -27.79 -19.15 -2.36
N PRO A 577 -28.93 -18.87 -3.01
CA PRO A 577 -30.22 -19.47 -2.61
C PRO A 577 -30.26 -21.01 -2.78
N SER A 578 -29.68 -21.53 -3.86
CA SER A 578 -29.52 -22.95 -4.15
C SER A 578 -28.06 -23.36 -4.37
N ALA A 579 -27.81 -24.68 -4.34
CA ALA A 579 -26.52 -25.26 -4.65
C ALA A 579 -26.57 -25.80 -6.09
N PRO A 580 -25.56 -25.54 -6.93
CA PRO A 580 -25.56 -26.05 -8.29
C PRO A 580 -25.21 -27.55 -8.33
N GLU A 581 -25.67 -28.26 -9.37
CA GLU A 581 -25.34 -29.68 -9.57
C GLU A 581 -23.90 -29.87 -10.07
N GLU A 582 -23.37 -28.88 -10.80
CA GLU A 582 -22.01 -28.81 -11.32
C GLU A 582 -21.31 -27.52 -10.86
N ASP A 583 -20.00 -27.40 -11.08
CA ASP A 583 -19.26 -26.18 -10.77
C ASP A 583 -19.75 -25.00 -11.63
N VAL A 584 -20.17 -23.90 -11.00
CA VAL A 584 -20.69 -22.72 -11.71
C VAL A 584 -19.66 -21.58 -11.69
N LEU A 585 -19.27 -21.11 -12.87
CA LEU A 585 -18.43 -19.92 -13.00
C LEU A 585 -19.20 -18.64 -12.67
N LEU A 586 -18.56 -17.75 -11.92
CA LEU A 586 -19.11 -16.48 -11.49
C LEU A 586 -18.29 -15.31 -12.06
N ASP A 587 -19.00 -14.28 -12.50
CA ASP A 587 -18.47 -12.94 -12.74
C ASP A 587 -18.66 -12.08 -11.49
N VAL A 588 -17.69 -11.21 -11.22
CA VAL A 588 -17.73 -10.28 -10.06
C VAL A 588 -17.74 -8.86 -10.58
N HIS A 589 -18.84 -8.16 -10.33
CA HIS A 589 -18.99 -6.75 -10.63
C HIS A 589 -18.72 -5.93 -9.38
N VAL A 590 -17.93 -4.87 -9.52
CA VAL A 590 -17.73 -3.88 -8.47
C VAL A 590 -18.16 -2.52 -8.96
N SER A 591 -18.83 -1.75 -8.09
CA SER A 591 -19.03 -0.32 -8.28
C SER A 591 -18.63 0.44 -7.01
N MET A 592 -17.95 1.56 -7.14
CA MET A 592 -17.57 2.39 -6.01
C MET A 592 -17.54 3.85 -6.41
N LYS A 593 -17.98 4.71 -5.49
CA LYS A 593 -17.99 6.16 -5.65
C LYS A 593 -17.13 6.80 -4.56
N PRO A 594 -16.17 7.67 -4.92
CA PRO A 594 -15.36 8.38 -3.93
C PRO A 594 -16.25 9.17 -2.95
N ALA A 595 -15.93 9.11 -1.65
CA ALA A 595 -16.69 9.73 -0.56
C ALA A 595 -18.14 9.22 -0.43
N ALA A 596 -18.44 7.99 -0.84
CA ALA A 596 -19.80 7.44 -0.80
C ALA A 596 -19.91 6.10 -0.06
N GLY A 597 -18.94 5.79 0.82
CA GLY A 597 -18.96 4.56 1.60
C GLY A 597 -18.29 3.37 0.92
N LEU A 598 -18.73 2.17 1.29
CA LEU A 598 -18.15 0.89 0.85
C LEU A 598 -18.46 0.60 -0.62
N ALA A 599 -17.51 -0.04 -1.30
CA ALA A 599 -17.73 -0.55 -2.66
C ALA A 599 -18.91 -1.52 -2.69
N ARG A 600 -19.67 -1.56 -3.78
CA ARG A 600 -20.74 -2.53 -4.01
C ARG A 600 -20.17 -3.68 -4.83
N VAL A 601 -20.09 -4.87 -4.24
CA VAL A 601 -19.58 -6.07 -4.91
C VAL A 601 -20.74 -7.04 -5.15
N VAL A 602 -20.87 -7.49 -6.39
CA VAL A 602 -21.98 -8.33 -6.85
C VAL A 602 -21.44 -9.53 -7.64
N PHE A 603 -21.83 -10.73 -7.23
CA PHE A 603 -21.53 -11.99 -7.90
C PHE A 603 -22.68 -12.35 -8.86
N ILE A 604 -22.34 -12.71 -10.09
CA ILE A 604 -23.29 -13.05 -11.16
C ILE A 604 -22.90 -14.41 -11.77
N PRO A 605 -23.77 -15.43 -11.69
CA PRO A 605 -23.56 -16.69 -12.40
C PRO A 605 -23.49 -16.50 -13.92
N ARG A 606 -22.51 -17.13 -14.57
CA ARG A 606 -22.42 -17.17 -16.04
C ARG A 606 -23.44 -18.10 -16.66
N ASP A 607 -23.70 -19.21 -15.96
CA ASP A 607 -24.80 -20.08 -16.32
C ASP A 607 -26.11 -19.37 -15.95
N VAL A 608 -26.81 -18.89 -16.98
CA VAL A 608 -28.09 -18.20 -16.82
C VAL A 608 -29.21 -19.12 -16.35
N ASP A 609 -29.06 -20.44 -16.50
CA ASP A 609 -30.05 -21.41 -16.02
C ASP A 609 -29.94 -21.56 -14.48
N PHE A 610 -28.73 -21.41 -13.92
CA PHE A 610 -28.54 -21.37 -12.46
C PHE A 610 -29.05 -20.05 -11.87
N GLU A 611 -30.05 -20.15 -10.97
CA GLU A 611 -30.68 -19.01 -10.29
C GLU A 611 -31.26 -17.94 -11.24
N ALA A 612 -31.56 -18.27 -12.50
CA ALA A 612 -31.99 -17.32 -13.52
C ALA A 612 -31.02 -16.12 -13.69
N GLY A 613 -29.71 -16.32 -13.43
CA GLY A 613 -28.70 -15.25 -13.46
C GLY A 613 -28.84 -14.22 -12.33
N ARG A 614 -29.46 -14.59 -11.20
CA ARG A 614 -29.68 -13.68 -10.06
C ARG A 614 -28.35 -13.13 -9.53
N ARG A 615 -28.35 -11.81 -9.30
CA ARG A 615 -27.23 -11.05 -8.74
C ARG A 615 -27.19 -11.21 -7.22
N ILE A 616 -26.06 -11.66 -6.67
CA ILE A 616 -25.86 -11.81 -5.22
C ILE A 616 -24.88 -10.74 -4.72
N ARG A 617 -25.32 -9.89 -3.80
CA ARG A 617 -24.51 -8.79 -3.25
C ARG A 617 -23.70 -9.26 -2.04
N MET A 618 -22.44 -8.86 -1.98
CA MET A 618 -21.59 -9.07 -0.81
C MET A 618 -22.06 -8.20 0.36
N ASN A 619 -22.17 -8.80 1.55
CA ASN A 619 -22.54 -8.10 2.77
C ASN A 619 -21.29 -7.76 3.61
N TYR A 620 -20.87 -6.50 3.63
CA TYR A 620 -19.69 -6.10 4.41
C TYR A 620 -19.87 -6.27 5.92
N ALA A 621 -21.10 -6.27 6.43
CA ALA A 621 -21.37 -6.43 7.86
C ALA A 621 -21.00 -7.83 8.41
N THR A 622 -20.89 -8.83 7.53
CA THR A 622 -20.45 -10.19 7.88
C THR A 622 -18.94 -10.40 7.68
N MET A 623 -18.19 -9.36 7.26
CA MET A 623 -16.74 -9.48 7.10
C MET A 623 -16.04 -9.64 8.44
N GLN A 624 -15.05 -10.53 8.46
CA GLN A 624 -14.22 -10.78 9.62
C GLN A 624 -12.76 -10.62 9.26
N ALA A 625 -11.95 -10.18 10.23
CA ALA A 625 -10.51 -10.23 10.09
C ALA A 625 -10.04 -11.66 9.82
N ALA A 626 -9.14 -11.81 8.85
CA ALA A 626 -8.61 -13.10 8.45
C ALA A 626 -7.07 -13.09 8.45
N PRO A 627 -6.42 -14.25 8.64
CA PRO A 627 -5.00 -14.37 8.35
C PRO A 627 -4.73 -14.21 6.84
N ALA A 628 -3.48 -13.97 6.49
CA ALA A 628 -3.05 -14.09 5.09
C ALA A 628 -3.38 -15.51 4.60
N PRO A 629 -3.82 -15.69 3.34
CA PRO A 629 -3.94 -17.04 2.80
C PRO A 629 -2.55 -17.66 2.71
N GLU A 630 -2.42 -18.92 3.09
CA GLU A 630 -1.22 -19.70 2.79
C GLU A 630 -1.15 -19.88 1.27
N LEU A 631 -0.28 -19.11 0.61
CA LEU A 631 -0.06 -19.19 -0.83
C LEU A 631 0.78 -20.43 -1.11
N LYS A 632 0.12 -21.54 -1.40
CA LYS A 632 0.79 -22.77 -1.83
C LYS A 632 1.54 -22.52 -3.13
N HIS A 633 2.87 -22.62 -3.11
CA HIS A 633 3.65 -22.46 -4.32
C HIS A 633 3.56 -23.72 -5.18
N SER A 634 2.84 -23.65 -6.30
CA SER A 634 2.78 -24.72 -7.29
C SER A 634 3.92 -24.67 -8.31
N TRP A 635 4.89 -23.76 -8.15
CA TRP A 635 6.12 -23.69 -8.96
C TRP A 635 7.27 -22.93 -8.27
N PRO A 636 8.53 -23.17 -8.66
CA PRO A 636 9.69 -22.40 -8.18
C PRO A 636 9.64 -20.91 -8.57
N ALA A 637 10.08 -20.03 -7.69
CA ALA A 637 10.22 -18.60 -7.97
C ALA A 637 11.35 -18.31 -8.97
N LEU A 638 11.28 -17.11 -9.57
CA LEU A 638 12.38 -16.57 -10.36
C LEU A 638 13.60 -16.36 -9.46
N LEU A 639 14.77 -16.78 -9.94
CA LEU A 639 16.04 -16.53 -9.28
C LEU A 639 16.64 -15.23 -9.79
N GLU A 640 17.44 -14.64 -8.91
CA GLU A 640 18.28 -13.50 -9.24
C GLU A 640 19.73 -13.91 -9.09
N ILE A 641 20.59 -13.32 -9.92
CA ILE A 641 22.03 -13.47 -9.77
C ILE A 641 22.49 -12.46 -8.73
N ALA A 642 23.11 -12.96 -7.65
CA ALA A 642 23.71 -12.12 -6.64
C ALA A 642 24.97 -11.45 -7.21
N VAL A 643 24.90 -10.12 -7.34
CA VAL A 643 25.99 -9.27 -7.83
C VAL A 643 26.68 -8.60 -6.65
N HIS A 644 27.98 -8.42 -6.75
CA HIS A 644 28.75 -7.74 -5.71
C HIS A 644 28.30 -6.27 -5.59
N PRO A 645 27.90 -5.78 -4.40
CA PRO A 645 27.32 -4.45 -4.26
C PRO A 645 28.27 -3.32 -4.66
N ASP A 646 29.58 -3.55 -4.56
CA ASP A 646 30.64 -2.58 -4.85
C ASP A 646 31.37 -2.83 -6.20
N ASP A 647 30.99 -3.85 -6.97
CA ASP A 647 31.61 -4.22 -8.27
C ASP A 647 33.17 -4.19 -8.35
N PRO A 648 33.92 -4.70 -7.36
CA PRO A 648 35.37 -4.52 -7.28
C PRO A 648 36.12 -5.10 -8.50
N ALA A 649 35.62 -6.18 -9.09
CA ALA A 649 36.17 -6.76 -10.32
C ALA A 649 36.18 -5.81 -11.52
N LEU A 650 35.24 -4.85 -11.57
CA LEU A 650 35.13 -3.86 -12.66
C LEU A 650 35.65 -2.49 -12.25
N CYS A 651 35.62 -2.14 -10.97
CA CYS A 651 35.92 -0.78 -10.49
C CYS A 651 37.34 -0.61 -9.90
N LEU A 652 38.03 -1.68 -9.51
CA LEU A 652 39.41 -1.57 -9.02
C LEU A 652 40.39 -1.35 -10.17
N ALA A 653 41.53 -0.73 -9.86
CA ALA A 653 42.57 -0.37 -10.81
C ALA A 653 43.04 -1.55 -11.71
N GLN A 654 43.07 -2.78 -11.18
CA GLN A 654 43.40 -3.96 -11.96
C GLN A 654 42.34 -4.30 -13.02
N GLY A 655 41.06 -4.17 -12.66
CA GLY A 655 39.93 -4.36 -13.58
C GLY A 655 39.93 -3.30 -14.68
N GLU A 656 40.08 -2.03 -14.30
CA GLU A 656 40.15 -0.92 -15.26
C GLU A 656 41.34 -1.05 -16.21
N LYS A 657 42.51 -1.48 -15.71
CA LYS A 657 43.68 -1.76 -16.54
C LYS A 657 43.40 -2.87 -17.55
N LEU A 658 42.70 -3.94 -17.15
CA LEU A 658 42.35 -5.04 -18.04
C LEU A 658 41.34 -4.60 -19.11
N ILE A 659 40.37 -3.76 -18.75
CA ILE A 659 39.42 -3.16 -19.70
C ILE A 659 40.17 -2.28 -20.70
N ALA A 660 41.07 -1.40 -20.25
CA ALA A 660 41.88 -0.58 -21.14
C ALA A 660 42.79 -1.43 -22.05
N GLN A 661 43.35 -2.53 -21.55
CA GLN A 661 44.10 -3.49 -22.37
C GLN A 661 43.22 -4.13 -23.45
N PHE A 662 41.98 -4.49 -23.12
CA PHE A 662 41.01 -5.05 -24.05
C PHE A 662 40.57 -4.02 -25.11
N GLU A 663 40.30 -2.78 -24.72
CA GLU A 663 39.96 -1.69 -25.64
C GLU A 663 41.08 -1.41 -26.66
N ASN A 664 42.34 -1.59 -26.28
CA ASN A 664 43.48 -1.40 -27.17
C ASN A 664 43.83 -2.66 -27.99
N ALA A 665 43.27 -3.83 -27.65
CA ALA A 665 43.54 -5.07 -28.37
C ALA A 665 42.82 -5.10 -29.72
N LYS A 666 43.56 -5.47 -30.78
CA LYS A 666 43.00 -5.63 -32.13
C LYS A 666 42.38 -7.02 -32.29
N PRO A 667 41.18 -7.16 -32.90
CA PRO A 667 40.52 -8.46 -33.11
C PRO A 667 41.38 -9.52 -33.83
N VAL A 668 42.29 -9.07 -34.70
CA VAL A 668 43.20 -9.94 -35.48
C VAL A 668 44.45 -10.37 -34.71
N SER A 669 44.68 -9.85 -33.50
CA SER A 669 45.84 -10.20 -32.69
C SER A 669 45.68 -11.59 -32.08
N ALA A 670 46.75 -12.39 -32.05
CA ALA A 670 46.75 -13.69 -31.37
C ALA A 670 46.39 -13.58 -29.88
N SER A 671 46.73 -12.46 -29.23
CA SER A 671 46.45 -12.22 -27.80
C SER A 671 45.01 -11.76 -27.50
N TYR A 672 44.19 -11.44 -28.51
CA TYR A 672 42.88 -10.83 -28.29
C TYR A 672 41.94 -11.75 -27.50
N ILE A 673 41.86 -13.03 -27.89
CA ILE A 673 41.01 -14.02 -27.21
C ILE A 673 41.51 -14.31 -25.79
N ASP A 674 42.82 -14.33 -25.55
CA ASP A 674 43.39 -14.52 -24.21
C ASP A 674 43.06 -13.35 -23.27
N ILE A 675 43.11 -12.11 -23.78
CA ILE A 675 42.71 -10.92 -23.03
C ILE A 675 41.21 -10.99 -22.71
N LEU A 676 40.37 -11.33 -23.69
CA LEU A 676 38.92 -11.46 -23.50
C LEU A 676 38.56 -12.61 -22.54
N ASP A 677 39.26 -13.74 -22.60
CA ASP A 677 39.10 -14.85 -21.66
C ASP A 677 39.48 -14.43 -20.23
N THR A 678 40.58 -13.68 -20.09
CA THR A 678 41.01 -13.10 -18.81
C THR A 678 39.98 -12.10 -18.28
N LEU A 679 39.46 -11.21 -19.14
CA LEU A 679 38.39 -10.26 -18.81
C LEU A 679 37.12 -10.99 -18.38
N CYS A 680 36.71 -12.02 -19.11
CA CYS A 680 35.55 -12.82 -18.76
C CYS A 680 35.72 -13.51 -17.40
N LYS A 681 36.86 -14.15 -17.14
CA LYS A 681 37.12 -14.86 -15.87
C LYS A 681 37.25 -13.92 -14.68
N LYS A 682 37.96 -12.81 -14.84
CA LYS A 682 38.28 -11.88 -13.74
C LYS A 682 37.21 -10.81 -13.52
N CYS A 683 36.52 -10.36 -14.56
CA CYS A 683 35.59 -9.25 -14.49
C CYS A 683 34.13 -9.68 -14.64
N LEU A 684 33.77 -10.48 -15.66
CA LEU A 684 32.36 -10.77 -15.96
C LEU A 684 31.76 -11.93 -15.14
N ARG A 685 32.43 -13.10 -15.14
CA ARG A 685 32.01 -14.31 -14.40
C ARG A 685 32.43 -14.23 -12.92
N ALA A 686 33.60 -13.64 -12.69
CA ALA A 686 34.27 -13.39 -11.41
C ALA A 686 34.24 -14.54 -10.39
N GLN A 687 35.01 -15.59 -10.68
CA GLN A 687 35.36 -16.67 -9.74
C GLN A 687 36.69 -16.37 -9.02
N ASN A 688 36.94 -15.12 -8.67
CA ASN A 688 38.22 -14.69 -8.08
C ASN A 688 38.02 -14.09 -6.68
N ASN A 689 39.12 -13.90 -5.96
CA ASN A 689 39.09 -13.34 -4.61
C ASN A 689 38.59 -11.90 -4.54
N TYR A 690 38.57 -11.15 -5.67
CA TYR A 690 38.06 -9.79 -5.69
C TYR A 690 36.54 -9.74 -5.48
N ASN A 691 35.82 -10.77 -5.95
CA ASN A 691 34.39 -10.90 -5.72
C ASN A 691 34.05 -11.80 -4.53
N LEU A 692 35.04 -12.07 -3.67
CA LEU A 692 34.82 -12.70 -2.38
C LEU A 692 34.12 -11.71 -1.46
N TYR A 693 32.80 -11.74 -1.47
CA TYR A 693 32.02 -10.96 -0.53
C TYR A 693 31.97 -11.71 0.79
N THR A 694 32.56 -11.11 1.82
CA THR A 694 32.47 -11.64 3.17
C THR A 694 31.27 -10.98 3.84
N TYR A 695 30.23 -11.79 4.05
CA TYR A 695 29.02 -11.35 4.72
C TYR A 695 28.88 -12.16 6.00
N SER A 696 29.16 -11.51 7.14
CA SER A 696 29.36 -12.21 8.41
C SER A 696 30.57 -13.18 8.35
N THR A 697 30.44 -14.39 8.91
CA THR A 697 31.40 -15.49 8.81
C THR A 697 31.35 -16.22 7.46
N ALA A 698 30.36 -15.91 6.62
CA ALA A 698 30.17 -16.59 5.34
C ALA A 698 30.89 -15.85 4.20
N LYS A 699 31.52 -16.63 3.33
CA LYS A 699 32.21 -16.16 2.12
C LYS A 699 31.40 -16.57 0.90
N PHE A 700 31.13 -15.61 0.01
CA PHE A 700 30.41 -15.81 -1.24
C PHE A 700 31.26 -15.34 -2.41
N TYR A 701 31.27 -16.10 -3.50
CA TYR A 701 31.77 -15.63 -4.78
C TYR A 701 30.60 -15.03 -5.56
N LEU A 702 30.49 -13.69 -5.53
CA LEU A 702 29.43 -12.97 -6.21
C LEU A 702 29.80 -12.68 -7.67
N ARG A 703 28.81 -12.51 -8.55
CA ARG A 703 29.08 -12.09 -9.92
C ARG A 703 29.25 -10.56 -10.01
N SER A 704 29.73 -10.07 -11.14
CA SER A 704 29.78 -8.62 -11.40
C SER A 704 28.62 -8.15 -12.28
N VAL A 705 28.01 -9.05 -13.06
CA VAL A 705 26.92 -8.73 -13.97
C VAL A 705 25.68 -9.52 -13.57
N SER A 706 24.56 -8.82 -13.41
CA SER A 706 23.27 -9.40 -13.07
C SER A 706 22.66 -10.16 -14.25
N GLU A 707 21.60 -10.91 -14.00
CA GLU A 707 20.82 -11.55 -15.05
C GLU A 707 20.25 -10.54 -16.07
N LYS A 708 20.04 -9.29 -15.66
CA LYS A 708 19.57 -8.17 -16.50
C LYS A 708 20.68 -7.42 -17.23
N GLY A 709 21.93 -7.88 -17.12
CA GLY A 709 23.04 -7.17 -17.76
C GLY A 709 23.34 -5.82 -17.10
N THR A 710 23.32 -5.79 -15.76
CA THR A 710 23.63 -4.57 -15.00
C THR A 710 24.57 -4.86 -13.85
N CYS A 711 25.39 -3.87 -13.51
CA CYS A 711 26.23 -3.83 -12.32
C CYS A 711 25.55 -3.04 -11.20
N CYS A 712 26.09 -3.09 -9.98
CA CYS A 712 25.49 -2.43 -8.82
C CYS A 712 25.85 -0.96 -8.66
N THR A 713 26.98 -0.53 -9.24
CA THR A 713 27.53 0.82 -9.14
C THR A 713 27.45 1.54 -10.49
N ALA A 714 27.39 2.88 -10.47
CA ALA A 714 27.43 3.68 -11.70
C ALA A 714 28.72 3.42 -12.49
N ARG A 715 29.85 3.37 -11.79
CA ARG A 715 31.16 3.09 -12.39
C ARG A 715 31.25 1.69 -12.99
N GLY A 716 30.70 0.67 -12.32
CA GLY A 716 30.62 -0.69 -12.86
C GLY A 716 29.83 -0.75 -14.16
N ASN A 717 28.69 -0.04 -14.22
CA ASN A 717 27.88 0.05 -15.45
C ASN A 717 28.59 0.81 -16.58
N GLU A 718 29.30 1.90 -16.28
CA GLU A 718 30.14 2.61 -17.25
C GLU A 718 31.22 1.69 -17.85
N ASN A 719 31.92 0.94 -16.99
CA ASN A 719 32.94 -0.01 -17.43
C ASN A 719 32.36 -1.19 -18.21
N LEU A 720 31.17 -1.68 -17.86
CA LEU A 720 30.46 -2.70 -18.64
C LEU A 720 30.07 -2.17 -20.03
N TYR A 721 29.60 -0.93 -20.12
CA TYR A 721 29.24 -0.28 -21.39
C TYR A 721 30.46 -0.09 -22.31
N ARG A 722 31.62 0.25 -21.76
CA ARG A 722 32.89 0.31 -22.50
C ARG A 722 33.25 -1.03 -23.15
N ILE A 723 33.13 -2.12 -22.37
CA ILE A 723 33.36 -3.49 -22.86
C ILE A 723 32.34 -3.82 -23.97
N GLN A 724 31.06 -3.50 -23.75
CA GLN A 724 29.97 -3.73 -24.71
C GLN A 724 30.26 -3.05 -26.05
N THR A 725 30.54 -1.74 -26.01
CA THR A 725 30.84 -0.93 -27.20
C THR A 725 32.03 -1.48 -27.97
N LYS A 726 33.09 -1.89 -27.26
CA LYS A 726 34.27 -2.48 -27.92
C LYS A 726 33.92 -3.79 -28.64
N ILE A 727 33.18 -4.67 -27.98
CA ILE A 727 32.75 -5.95 -28.56
C ILE A 727 31.85 -5.71 -29.76
N GLU A 728 30.91 -4.78 -29.67
CA GLU A 728 29.99 -4.44 -30.75
C GLU A 728 30.75 -4.03 -32.02
N ASN A 729 31.69 -3.09 -31.89
CA ASN A 729 32.53 -2.62 -32.99
C ASN A 729 33.45 -3.73 -33.54
N ASP A 730 34.06 -4.53 -32.66
CA ASP A 730 34.97 -5.59 -33.09
C ASP A 730 34.24 -6.73 -33.83
N PHE A 731 32.98 -7.00 -33.45
CA PHE A 731 32.20 -8.08 -34.02
C PHE A 731 31.79 -7.83 -35.47
N GLU A 732 31.81 -6.58 -35.95
CA GLU A 732 31.67 -6.28 -37.38
C GLU A 732 32.74 -7.00 -38.23
N GLN A 733 33.91 -7.25 -37.64
CA GLN A 733 35.01 -7.99 -38.27
C GLN A 733 35.01 -9.49 -37.93
N LYS A 734 33.85 -10.07 -37.57
CA LYS A 734 33.72 -11.47 -37.10
C LYS A 734 34.40 -12.51 -37.99
N ASN A 735 34.45 -12.29 -39.32
CA ASN A 735 35.09 -13.20 -40.28
C ASN A 735 36.62 -13.30 -40.10
N ARG A 736 37.22 -12.36 -39.36
CA ARG A 736 38.66 -12.33 -39.06
C ARG A 736 38.99 -12.89 -37.68
N LEU A 737 38.00 -13.27 -36.88
CA LEU A 737 38.21 -13.88 -35.57
C LEU A 737 38.56 -15.36 -35.72
N SER A 738 39.78 -15.74 -35.31
CA SER A 738 40.28 -17.12 -35.39
C SER A 738 39.44 -18.12 -34.60
N GLU A 739 38.80 -17.69 -33.51
CA GLU A 739 37.98 -18.52 -32.63
C GLU A 739 36.62 -17.90 -32.28
N ILE A 740 35.78 -17.68 -33.31
CA ILE A 740 34.44 -17.10 -33.13
C ILE A 740 33.62 -17.82 -32.03
N GLY A 741 33.70 -19.15 -31.94
CA GLY A 741 32.96 -19.91 -30.92
C GLY A 741 33.46 -19.66 -29.48
N THR A 742 34.75 -19.40 -29.30
CA THR A 742 35.32 -19.01 -28.00
C THR A 742 34.90 -17.58 -27.67
N PHE A 743 35.02 -16.67 -28.63
CA PHE A 743 34.58 -15.27 -28.51
C PHE A 743 33.12 -15.17 -28.02
N ILE A 744 32.17 -15.77 -28.75
CA ILE A 744 30.75 -15.76 -28.40
C ILE A 744 30.52 -16.32 -26.99
N SER A 745 31.24 -17.39 -26.63
CA SER A 745 31.13 -17.99 -25.30
C SER A 745 31.59 -17.08 -24.16
N ARG A 746 32.48 -16.12 -24.41
CA ARG A 746 32.96 -15.16 -23.41
C ARG A 746 32.07 -13.93 -23.34
N VAL A 747 31.69 -13.38 -24.48
CA VAL A 747 30.84 -12.20 -24.57
C VAL A 747 29.46 -12.44 -23.94
N THR A 748 28.88 -13.63 -24.14
CA THR A 748 27.55 -13.95 -23.58
C THR A 748 27.50 -14.00 -22.05
N TRP A 749 28.64 -13.90 -21.34
CA TRP A 749 28.66 -13.69 -19.87
C TRP A 749 28.29 -12.25 -19.45
N MET A 750 28.16 -11.33 -20.41
CA MET A 750 27.53 -10.01 -20.19
C MET A 750 26.00 -10.12 -20.03
N MET A 751 25.43 -11.32 -20.18
CA MET A 751 24.00 -11.57 -20.04
C MET A 751 23.20 -10.70 -21.00
N ALA A 752 22.18 -9.98 -20.51
CA ALA A 752 21.33 -9.15 -21.36
C ALA A 752 22.07 -7.97 -22.03
N SER A 753 23.22 -7.51 -21.49
CA SER A 753 24.06 -6.47 -22.13
C SER A 753 24.92 -6.99 -23.28
N THR A 754 24.76 -8.25 -23.67
CA THR A 754 25.43 -8.77 -24.87
C THR A 754 25.02 -7.91 -26.09
N PRO A 755 25.97 -7.40 -26.90
CA PRO A 755 25.64 -6.58 -28.07
C PRO A 755 24.64 -7.23 -29.02
N GLU A 756 23.80 -6.40 -29.65
CA GLU A 756 22.69 -6.88 -30.47
C GLU A 756 23.17 -7.65 -31.71
N ASN A 757 24.23 -7.19 -32.35
CA ASN A 757 24.85 -7.89 -33.49
C ASN A 757 25.36 -9.30 -33.13
N VAL A 758 25.76 -9.54 -31.88
CA VAL A 758 26.12 -10.86 -31.34
C VAL A 758 24.86 -11.71 -31.09
N LYS A 759 23.79 -11.12 -30.56
CA LYS A 759 22.48 -11.79 -30.42
C LYS A 759 21.93 -12.19 -31.79
N ASP A 760 22.00 -11.32 -32.79
CA ASP A 760 21.59 -11.60 -34.19
C ASP A 760 22.34 -12.79 -34.78
N PHE A 761 23.65 -12.84 -34.60
CA PHE A 761 24.44 -14.00 -35.03
C PHE A 761 23.97 -15.30 -34.37
N LEU A 762 23.61 -15.26 -33.08
CA LEU A 762 23.03 -16.41 -32.40
C LEU A 762 21.64 -16.75 -32.95
N ARG A 763 20.77 -15.76 -33.24
CA ARG A 763 19.46 -15.99 -33.87
C ARG A 763 19.61 -16.70 -35.22
N GLU A 764 20.53 -16.26 -36.06
CA GLU A 764 20.84 -16.89 -37.34
C GLU A 764 21.29 -18.35 -37.16
N LYS A 765 22.19 -18.61 -36.20
CA LYS A 765 22.64 -19.97 -35.85
C LYS A 765 21.49 -20.85 -35.36
N LEU A 766 20.64 -20.32 -34.49
CA LEU A 766 19.46 -21.02 -33.96
C LEU A 766 18.37 -21.26 -35.00
N ARG A 767 18.33 -20.51 -36.10
CA ARG A 767 17.43 -20.78 -37.25
C ARG A 767 18.01 -21.82 -38.21
N GLY A 768 19.33 -21.97 -38.25
CA GLY A 768 20.01 -22.91 -39.14
C GLY A 768 19.81 -24.40 -38.81
N HIS A 769 20.20 -25.25 -39.77
CA HIS A 769 20.12 -26.71 -39.64
C HIS A 769 21.27 -27.31 -38.82
N MET A 770 22.47 -26.71 -38.85
CA MET A 770 23.64 -27.17 -38.09
C MET A 770 23.70 -26.46 -36.75
N LEU A 771 23.07 -27.04 -35.74
CA LEU A 771 23.03 -26.50 -34.39
C LEU A 771 23.90 -27.36 -33.45
N ILE A 772 24.82 -26.74 -32.72
CA ILE A 772 25.61 -27.40 -31.68
C ILE A 772 25.17 -26.96 -30.29
N GLY A 773 25.34 -27.81 -29.28
CA GLY A 773 24.91 -27.52 -27.91
C GLY A 773 25.50 -26.23 -27.32
N LYS A 774 26.70 -25.82 -27.77
CA LYS A 774 27.35 -24.58 -27.33
C LYS A 774 26.59 -23.32 -27.78
N ASP A 775 25.93 -23.35 -28.93
CA ASP A 775 25.15 -22.21 -29.44
C ASP A 775 23.91 -21.99 -28.57
N ILE A 776 23.19 -23.07 -28.23
CA ILE A 776 22.05 -23.05 -27.30
C ILE A 776 22.50 -22.51 -25.94
N GLU A 777 23.63 -22.99 -25.42
CA GLU A 777 24.12 -22.55 -24.11
C GLU A 777 24.48 -21.07 -24.09
N ASN A 778 25.06 -20.54 -25.17
CA ASN A 778 25.39 -19.12 -25.28
C ASN A 778 24.14 -18.25 -25.40
N ALA A 779 23.18 -18.64 -26.26
CA ALA A 779 21.90 -17.95 -26.40
C ALA A 779 21.14 -17.86 -25.07
N SER A 780 21.09 -18.95 -24.29
CA SER A 780 20.40 -18.96 -22.99
C SER A 780 20.95 -18.00 -21.94
N LYS A 781 22.18 -17.49 -22.11
CA LYS A 781 22.77 -16.49 -21.19
C LYS A 781 22.33 -15.08 -21.57
N CYS A 782 22.30 -14.77 -22.87
CA CYS A 782 22.10 -13.41 -23.35
C CYS A 782 20.68 -13.07 -23.78
N PHE A 783 19.87 -14.07 -24.15
CA PHE A 783 18.49 -13.86 -24.57
C PHE A 783 17.63 -13.46 -23.38
N ASP A 784 16.86 -12.40 -23.57
CA ASP A 784 16.05 -11.77 -22.53
C ASP A 784 14.65 -11.34 -22.99
N SER A 785 14.42 -11.18 -24.31
CA SER A 785 13.08 -10.98 -24.87
C SER A 785 12.29 -12.28 -25.01
N GLU A 786 10.96 -12.16 -25.10
CA GLU A 786 10.07 -13.30 -25.29
C GLU A 786 10.33 -14.03 -26.61
N GLU A 787 10.53 -13.27 -27.69
CA GLU A 787 10.79 -13.79 -29.05
C GLU A 787 12.09 -14.59 -29.11
N ASP A 788 13.15 -14.09 -28.48
CA ASP A 788 14.44 -14.75 -28.45
C ASP A 788 14.38 -16.06 -27.65
N ILE A 789 13.70 -16.04 -26.50
CA ILE A 789 13.52 -17.23 -25.67
C ILE A 789 12.64 -18.27 -26.39
N ARG A 790 11.62 -17.84 -27.15
CA ARG A 790 10.79 -18.74 -27.97
C ARG A 790 11.64 -19.43 -29.04
N LEU A 791 12.45 -18.66 -29.77
CA LEU A 791 13.39 -19.20 -30.76
C LEU A 791 14.37 -20.20 -30.12
N LEU A 792 14.85 -19.92 -28.90
CA LEU A 792 15.70 -20.83 -28.15
C LEU A 792 14.99 -22.16 -27.82
N PHE A 793 13.74 -22.12 -27.34
CA PHE A 793 12.97 -23.33 -27.05
C PHE A 793 12.71 -24.16 -28.31
N GLU A 794 12.35 -23.52 -29.42
CA GLU A 794 12.19 -24.19 -30.72
C GLU A 794 13.48 -24.89 -31.17
N ALA A 795 14.62 -24.20 -31.03
CA ALA A 795 15.93 -24.75 -31.35
C ALA A 795 16.30 -25.94 -30.45
N ILE A 796 16.00 -25.86 -29.15
CA ILE A 796 16.16 -26.97 -28.19
C ILE A 796 15.30 -28.17 -28.59
N VAL A 797 14.01 -27.95 -28.91
CA VAL A 797 13.10 -29.02 -29.33
C VAL A 797 13.59 -29.69 -30.62
N ARG A 798 14.05 -28.89 -31.59
CA ARG A 798 14.60 -29.40 -32.85
C ARG A 798 15.86 -30.24 -32.63
N MET A 799 16.79 -29.79 -31.78
CA MET A 799 17.98 -30.57 -31.42
C MET A 799 17.61 -31.84 -30.64
N GLY A 800 16.63 -31.76 -29.73
CA GLY A 800 16.18 -32.89 -28.92
C GLY A 800 15.67 -34.07 -29.73
N ARG A 801 15.15 -33.83 -30.96
CA ARG A 801 14.74 -34.90 -31.89
C ARG A 801 15.89 -35.83 -32.29
N THR A 802 17.12 -35.31 -32.34
CA THR A 802 18.31 -36.11 -32.66
C THR A 802 19.06 -36.49 -31.40
N LYS A 803 19.37 -35.51 -30.54
CA LYS A 803 20.08 -35.73 -29.27
C LYS A 803 19.77 -34.63 -28.27
N PHE A 804 19.08 -34.98 -27.19
CA PHE A 804 18.86 -34.08 -26.07
C PHE A 804 20.08 -34.05 -25.14
N THR A 805 20.89 -33.00 -25.28
CA THR A 805 22.17 -32.84 -24.58
C THR A 805 22.01 -32.14 -23.23
N ILE A 806 23.03 -32.22 -22.36
CA ILE A 806 23.04 -31.46 -21.09
C ILE A 806 22.97 -29.95 -21.31
N GLN A 807 23.51 -29.44 -22.43
CA GLN A 807 23.40 -28.04 -22.80
C GLN A 807 21.95 -27.63 -23.06
N CYS A 808 21.14 -28.50 -23.69
CA CYS A 808 19.70 -28.25 -23.87
C CYS A 808 19.00 -28.08 -22.52
N VAL A 809 19.21 -29.05 -21.61
CA VAL A 809 18.59 -29.06 -20.28
C VAL A 809 18.97 -27.81 -19.48
N ARG A 810 20.27 -27.52 -19.38
CA ARG A 810 20.79 -26.34 -18.66
C ARG A 810 20.28 -25.04 -19.26
N SER A 811 20.14 -24.96 -20.57
CA SER A 811 19.71 -23.74 -21.26
C SER A 811 18.24 -23.45 -21.04
N ALA A 812 17.37 -24.46 -21.21
CA ALA A 812 15.95 -24.34 -20.90
C ALA A 812 15.74 -24.00 -19.40
N SER A 813 16.45 -24.71 -18.52
CA SER A 813 16.39 -24.45 -17.08
C SER A 813 16.87 -23.03 -16.74
N ARG A 814 17.96 -22.55 -17.36
CA ARG A 814 18.51 -21.20 -17.12
C ARG A 814 17.52 -20.10 -17.48
N VAL A 815 16.90 -20.15 -18.66
CA VAL A 815 15.92 -19.11 -19.04
C VAL A 815 14.68 -19.18 -18.16
N LEU A 816 14.20 -20.38 -17.82
CA LEU A 816 13.10 -20.55 -16.86
C LEU A 816 13.47 -20.17 -15.42
N ARG A 817 14.76 -20.11 -15.06
CA ARG A 817 15.21 -19.66 -13.74
C ARG A 817 15.33 -18.15 -13.65
N TYR A 818 15.85 -17.51 -14.70
CA TYR A 818 16.33 -16.12 -14.63
C TYR A 818 15.60 -15.13 -15.55
N ARG A 819 14.64 -15.59 -16.37
CA ARG A 819 13.83 -14.74 -17.26
C ARG A 819 12.35 -14.86 -16.90
N ALA A 820 11.70 -13.72 -16.67
CA ALA A 820 10.25 -13.66 -16.51
C ALA A 820 9.54 -14.03 -17.82
N ALA A 821 10.03 -13.50 -18.95
CA ALA A 821 9.49 -13.73 -20.29
C ALA A 821 9.51 -15.19 -20.77
N ALA A 822 10.31 -16.07 -20.13
CA ALA A 822 10.41 -17.47 -20.54
C ALA A 822 9.09 -18.25 -20.41
N VAL A 823 8.20 -17.85 -19.50
CA VAL A 823 6.89 -18.49 -19.33
C VAL A 823 5.97 -18.19 -20.52
N ASN A 824 6.02 -16.97 -21.05
CA ASN A 824 5.23 -16.54 -22.22
C ASN A 824 5.79 -17.08 -23.54
N ALA A 825 7.08 -17.40 -23.55
CA ALA A 825 7.75 -17.99 -24.70
C ALA A 825 7.43 -19.48 -24.91
N LEU A 826 6.79 -20.15 -23.94
CA LEU A 826 6.37 -21.56 -24.03
C LEU A 826 4.94 -21.69 -24.55
N ASP A 827 4.69 -22.77 -25.30
CA ASP A 827 3.36 -23.30 -25.58
C ASP A 827 3.21 -24.72 -24.99
N ASP A 828 1.96 -25.21 -24.86
CA ASP A 828 1.64 -26.53 -24.29
C ASP A 828 2.45 -27.66 -24.93
N LYS A 829 2.59 -27.60 -26.26
CA LYS A 829 3.27 -28.63 -27.05
C LYS A 829 4.76 -28.66 -26.73
N THR A 830 5.40 -27.50 -26.71
CA THR A 830 6.83 -27.32 -26.45
C THR A 830 7.15 -27.72 -25.01
N ALA A 831 6.33 -27.29 -24.04
CA ALA A 831 6.48 -27.66 -22.64
C ALA A 831 6.40 -29.19 -22.44
N CYS A 832 5.41 -29.85 -23.05
CA CYS A 832 5.27 -31.31 -22.98
C CYS A 832 6.40 -32.07 -23.68
N ILE A 833 6.90 -31.57 -24.82
CA ILE A 833 8.04 -32.19 -25.52
C ILE A 833 9.31 -32.08 -24.68
N LEU A 834 9.58 -30.91 -24.10
CA LEU A 834 10.73 -30.71 -23.20
C LEU A 834 10.65 -31.62 -21.97
N ALA A 835 9.46 -31.75 -21.36
CA ALA A 835 9.24 -32.68 -20.25
C ALA A 835 9.52 -34.14 -20.65
N GLY A 836 9.04 -34.56 -21.82
CA GLY A 836 9.29 -35.89 -22.38
C GLY A 836 10.78 -36.17 -22.62
N TYR A 837 11.48 -35.30 -23.34
CA TYR A 837 12.92 -35.45 -23.57
C TYR A 837 13.73 -35.47 -22.27
N THR A 838 13.30 -34.70 -21.27
CA THR A 838 13.96 -34.66 -19.97
C THR A 838 13.81 -35.98 -19.22
N ILE A 839 12.62 -36.58 -19.23
CA ILE A 839 12.39 -37.90 -18.62
C ILE A 839 13.18 -38.99 -19.33
N ASP A 840 13.26 -38.97 -20.65
CA ASP A 840 14.03 -39.97 -21.39
C ASP A 840 15.54 -39.83 -21.13
N LEU A 841 16.05 -38.60 -20.99
CA LEU A 841 17.41 -38.35 -20.53
C LEU A 841 17.64 -38.94 -19.13
N MET A 842 16.75 -38.65 -18.17
CA MET A 842 16.90 -39.16 -16.80
C MET A 842 16.83 -40.68 -16.73
N LYS A 843 15.95 -41.33 -17.51
CA LYS A 843 15.90 -42.79 -17.63
C LYS A 843 17.21 -43.37 -18.16
N ASN A 844 17.82 -42.73 -19.15
CA ASN A 844 19.08 -43.21 -19.72
C ASN A 844 20.24 -43.07 -18.71
N GLU A 845 20.31 -41.96 -17.97
CA GLU A 845 21.29 -41.80 -16.89
C GLU A 845 21.06 -42.83 -15.76
N ALA A 846 19.80 -43.10 -15.39
CA ALA A 846 19.45 -44.10 -14.37
C ALA A 846 19.82 -45.53 -14.79
N LYS A 847 19.62 -45.90 -16.06
CA LYS A 847 20.04 -47.21 -16.62
C LYS A 847 21.54 -47.43 -16.49
N GLU A 848 22.33 -46.37 -16.58
CA GLU A 848 23.79 -46.41 -16.39
C GLU A 848 24.22 -46.16 -14.93
N TYR A 849 23.26 -46.11 -13.99
CA TYR A 849 23.48 -45.76 -12.58
C TYR A 849 24.21 -44.42 -12.38
N ASN A 850 24.07 -43.50 -13.33
CA ASN A 850 24.71 -42.19 -13.33
C ASN A 850 23.81 -41.11 -12.70
N PHE A 851 23.61 -41.20 -11.38
CA PHE A 851 22.79 -40.28 -10.61
C PHE A 851 23.55 -39.02 -10.15
N LYS A 852 24.19 -38.35 -11.12
CA LYS A 852 25.01 -37.14 -10.92
C LYS A 852 24.33 -35.89 -11.49
N GLN A 853 25.12 -34.86 -11.73
CA GLN A 853 24.73 -33.56 -12.24
C GLN A 853 23.76 -33.61 -13.43
N ARG A 854 24.02 -34.46 -14.46
CA ARG A 854 23.16 -34.54 -15.64
C ARG A 854 21.75 -35.04 -15.33
N PHE A 855 21.63 -36.00 -14.43
CA PHE A 855 20.34 -36.52 -13.95
C PHE A 855 19.56 -35.43 -13.20
N PHE A 856 20.19 -34.75 -12.23
CA PHE A 856 19.53 -33.73 -11.42
C PHE A 856 19.26 -32.41 -12.17
N GLN A 857 20.03 -32.07 -13.20
CA GLN A 857 19.68 -31.00 -14.13
C GLN A 857 18.35 -31.31 -14.86
N GLY A 858 18.06 -32.59 -15.13
CA GLY A 858 16.77 -33.01 -15.66
C GLY A 858 15.63 -32.78 -14.67
N ALA A 859 15.79 -33.24 -13.42
CA ALA A 859 14.81 -32.99 -12.36
C ALA A 859 14.57 -31.48 -12.15
N LEU A 860 15.64 -30.68 -12.18
CA LEU A 860 15.57 -29.23 -12.06
C LEU A 860 14.79 -28.60 -13.22
N LEU A 861 15.01 -29.04 -14.46
CA LEU A 861 14.23 -28.54 -15.60
C LEU A 861 12.74 -28.86 -15.45
N LEU A 862 12.37 -30.08 -15.04
CA LEU A 862 10.97 -30.43 -14.81
C LEU A 862 10.32 -29.53 -13.75
N LEU A 863 11.01 -29.26 -12.64
CA LEU A 863 10.50 -28.31 -11.64
C LEU A 863 10.28 -26.91 -12.20
N TYR A 864 11.22 -26.39 -12.99
CA TYR A 864 11.07 -25.05 -13.57
C TYR A 864 10.06 -25.00 -14.73
N LEU A 865 9.73 -26.12 -15.36
CA LEU A 865 8.60 -26.21 -16.30
C LEU A 865 7.25 -26.00 -15.59
N LEU A 866 7.14 -26.30 -14.29
CA LEU A 866 5.93 -26.00 -13.51
C LEU A 866 5.61 -24.50 -13.48
N ARG A 867 6.59 -23.61 -13.71
CA ARG A 867 6.32 -22.16 -13.85
C ARG A 867 5.34 -21.86 -14.99
N TYR A 868 5.21 -22.75 -15.97
CA TYR A 868 4.24 -22.62 -17.06
C TYR A 868 2.78 -22.72 -16.61
N ARG A 869 2.51 -23.24 -15.40
CA ARG A 869 1.20 -23.17 -14.72
C ARG A 869 0.64 -21.75 -14.58
N LYS A 870 1.48 -20.71 -14.71
CA LYS A 870 1.05 -19.31 -14.76
C LYS A 870 0.19 -19.00 -15.99
N ASN A 871 0.50 -19.64 -17.12
CA ASN A 871 -0.07 -19.32 -18.43
C ASN A 871 -0.99 -20.43 -18.98
N SER A 872 -0.84 -21.66 -18.52
CA SER A 872 -1.59 -22.82 -19.02
C SER A 872 -1.89 -23.83 -17.91
N ASP A 873 -3.02 -24.52 -18.04
CA ASP A 873 -3.44 -25.54 -17.10
C ASP A 873 -2.88 -26.94 -17.41
N VAL A 874 -2.07 -27.08 -18.47
CA VAL A 874 -1.54 -28.39 -18.93
C VAL A 874 -0.79 -29.18 -17.85
N PHE A 875 -0.15 -28.50 -16.90
CA PHE A 875 0.56 -29.14 -15.78
C PHE A 875 -0.27 -29.24 -14.48
N TYR A 876 -1.58 -29.00 -14.55
CA TYR A 876 -2.56 -29.44 -13.56
C TYR A 876 -3.30 -30.72 -14.00
N ASP A 877 -3.27 -31.02 -15.30
CA ASP A 877 -3.84 -32.26 -15.83
C ASP A 877 -3.16 -33.49 -15.21
N LYS A 878 -3.98 -34.35 -14.60
CA LYS A 878 -3.50 -35.55 -13.89
C LYS A 878 -2.73 -36.50 -14.80
N PHE A 879 -3.18 -36.68 -16.05
CA PHE A 879 -2.50 -37.55 -17.01
C PHE A 879 -1.10 -37.00 -17.34
N ILE A 880 -0.96 -35.69 -17.50
CA ILE A 880 0.35 -35.06 -17.73
C ILE A 880 1.25 -35.16 -16.49
N ILE A 881 0.70 -34.94 -15.29
CA ILE A 881 1.41 -35.12 -14.02
C ILE A 881 1.95 -36.56 -13.90
N ASP A 882 1.07 -37.56 -14.08
CA ASP A 882 1.43 -38.97 -13.97
C ASP A 882 2.49 -39.36 -15.01
N LYS A 883 2.36 -38.85 -16.24
CA LYS A 883 3.25 -39.16 -17.36
C LYS A 883 4.68 -38.67 -17.13
N TYR A 884 4.86 -37.48 -16.57
CA TYR A 884 6.17 -36.85 -16.45
C TYR A 884 6.66 -36.72 -15.01
N PHE A 885 5.87 -36.12 -14.12
CA PHE A 885 6.31 -35.74 -12.78
C PHE A 885 6.35 -36.93 -11.83
N THR A 886 5.30 -37.75 -11.77
CA THR A 886 5.31 -39.00 -10.98
C THR A 886 6.37 -39.97 -11.48
N ARG A 887 6.69 -39.94 -12.79
CA ARG A 887 7.80 -40.72 -13.34
C ARG A 887 9.16 -40.21 -12.88
N CYS A 888 9.34 -38.89 -12.78
CA CYS A 888 10.55 -38.27 -12.22
C CYS A 888 10.74 -38.67 -10.76
N GLU A 889 9.70 -38.58 -9.93
CA GLU A 889 9.73 -38.99 -8.52
C GLU A 889 10.22 -40.43 -8.36
N LYS A 890 9.69 -41.36 -9.17
CA LYS A 890 10.13 -42.77 -9.20
C LYS A 890 11.62 -42.89 -9.54
N LEU A 891 12.12 -42.14 -10.52
CA LEU A 891 13.54 -42.16 -10.88
C LEU A 891 14.43 -41.59 -9.76
N ILE A 892 13.99 -40.55 -9.06
CA ILE A 892 14.71 -40.03 -7.89
C ILE A 892 14.70 -41.08 -6.76
N GLN A 893 13.59 -41.78 -6.56
CA GLN A 893 13.49 -42.88 -5.60
C GLN A 893 14.41 -44.06 -5.93
N GLU A 894 14.54 -44.43 -7.21
CA GLU A 894 15.54 -45.41 -7.68
C GLU A 894 16.97 -44.95 -7.32
N SER A 895 17.26 -43.65 -7.44
CA SER A 895 18.57 -43.11 -7.03
C SER A 895 18.83 -43.24 -5.54
N ILE A 896 17.81 -43.01 -4.69
CA ILE A 896 17.91 -43.19 -3.23
C ILE A 896 18.23 -44.65 -2.89
N GLN A 897 17.50 -45.58 -3.51
CA GLN A 897 17.72 -47.03 -3.34
C GLN A 897 19.13 -47.44 -3.76
N TYR A 898 19.65 -46.91 -4.87
CA TYR A 898 21.02 -47.17 -5.33
C TYR A 898 22.06 -46.73 -4.29
N PHE A 899 21.99 -45.49 -3.81
CA PHE A 899 22.97 -44.97 -2.84
C PHE A 899 22.89 -45.67 -1.47
N ASN A 900 21.69 -46.07 -1.04
CA ASN A 900 21.52 -46.93 0.14
C ASN A 900 22.16 -48.32 -0.08
N GLY A 901 21.96 -48.93 -1.25
CA GLY A 901 22.53 -50.23 -1.59
C GLY A 901 24.06 -50.27 -1.61
N ILE A 902 24.71 -49.15 -1.96
CA ILE A 902 26.18 -49.02 -1.93
C ILE A 902 26.71 -48.41 -0.62
N GLY A 903 25.88 -48.26 0.41
CA GLY A 903 26.28 -47.80 1.74
C GLY A 903 26.60 -46.31 1.86
N LYS A 904 26.11 -45.47 0.93
CA LYS A 904 26.31 -44.01 0.95
C LYS A 904 25.07 -43.28 1.49
N SER A 905 24.78 -43.47 2.78
CA SER A 905 23.57 -42.94 3.43
C SER A 905 23.43 -41.42 3.35
N ARG A 906 24.52 -40.65 3.45
CA ARG A 906 24.47 -39.17 3.31
C ARG A 906 24.01 -38.72 1.92
N ASP A 907 24.42 -39.43 0.88
CA ASP A 907 24.00 -39.15 -0.49
C ASP A 907 22.53 -39.51 -0.71
N ALA A 908 22.05 -40.58 -0.06
CA ALA A 908 20.64 -40.95 -0.07
C ALA A 908 19.78 -39.90 0.65
N GLU A 909 20.19 -39.41 1.83
CA GLU A 909 19.48 -38.36 2.58
C GLU A 909 19.34 -37.05 1.78
N LYS A 910 20.41 -36.62 1.09
CA LYS A 910 20.34 -35.45 0.18
C LYS A 910 19.26 -35.64 -0.90
N ARG A 911 19.14 -36.86 -1.43
CA ARG A 911 18.19 -37.21 -2.49
C ARG A 911 16.76 -37.37 -1.98
N GLU A 912 16.57 -37.81 -0.74
CA GLU A 912 15.27 -37.80 -0.05
C GLU A 912 14.75 -36.37 0.11
N LYS A 913 15.61 -35.44 0.53
CA LYS A 913 15.24 -34.00 0.59
C LYS A 913 14.87 -33.46 -0.79
N ALA A 914 15.63 -33.85 -1.83
CA ALA A 914 15.34 -33.48 -3.21
C ALA A 914 14.01 -34.07 -3.71
N LEU A 915 13.69 -35.31 -3.36
CA LEU A 915 12.41 -35.96 -3.67
C LEU A 915 11.25 -35.24 -2.98
N GLN A 916 11.38 -34.94 -1.69
CA GLN A 916 10.35 -34.21 -0.93
C GLN A 916 10.11 -32.83 -1.55
N THR A 917 11.18 -32.07 -1.80
CA THR A 917 11.08 -30.77 -2.48
C THR A 917 10.39 -30.90 -3.84
N PHE A 918 10.71 -31.95 -4.61
CA PHE A 918 10.09 -32.16 -5.92
C PHE A 918 8.59 -32.43 -5.78
N HIS A 919 8.23 -33.33 -4.87
CA HIS A 919 6.85 -33.71 -4.57
C HIS A 919 6.01 -32.51 -4.10
N ASP A 920 6.56 -31.69 -3.21
CA ASP A 920 5.86 -30.53 -2.67
C ASP A 920 5.49 -29.51 -3.76
N PHE A 921 6.36 -29.26 -4.75
CA PHE A 921 6.00 -28.38 -5.88
C PHE A 921 4.96 -29.01 -6.81
N VAL A 922 5.03 -30.32 -7.05
CA VAL A 922 4.09 -31.03 -7.92
C VAL A 922 2.68 -31.02 -7.31
N GLU A 923 2.57 -31.35 -6.03
CA GLU A 923 1.34 -31.43 -5.24
C GLU A 923 0.86 -30.07 -4.69
N GLN A 924 1.54 -28.98 -5.03
CA GLN A 924 1.17 -27.63 -4.58
C GLN A 924 1.16 -27.53 -3.04
N ARG A 925 2.17 -28.10 -2.40
CA ARG A 925 2.41 -28.06 -0.95
C ARG A 925 3.70 -27.34 -0.58
N ALA A 926 4.46 -26.85 -1.57
CA ALA A 926 5.70 -26.13 -1.29
C ALA A 926 5.39 -24.80 -0.59
N THR A 927 5.86 -24.70 0.65
CA THR A 927 5.84 -23.48 1.47
C THR A 927 7.01 -22.55 1.14
N GLY A 928 8.04 -23.09 0.47
CA GLY A 928 9.20 -22.33 0.02
C GLY A 928 9.21 -22.15 -1.49
N SER A 929 9.63 -20.98 -1.96
CA SER A 929 9.72 -20.68 -3.38
C SER A 929 11.02 -21.19 -4.05
N TYR A 930 11.93 -21.82 -3.30
CA TYR A 930 13.29 -22.18 -3.73
C TYR A 930 13.54 -23.70 -3.66
N PRO A 931 13.83 -24.38 -4.79
CA PRO A 931 14.03 -25.82 -4.83
C PRO A 931 15.46 -26.23 -4.44
N GLY A 932 15.91 -25.83 -3.24
CA GLY A 932 17.32 -25.89 -2.82
C GLY A 932 17.95 -27.29 -2.94
N ALA A 933 17.30 -28.32 -2.42
CA ALA A 933 17.86 -29.67 -2.42
C ALA A 933 18.08 -30.25 -3.84
N VAL A 934 17.19 -29.94 -4.80
CA VAL A 934 17.35 -30.35 -6.20
C VAL A 934 18.44 -29.52 -6.88
N MET A 935 18.51 -28.22 -6.56
CA MET A 935 19.50 -27.31 -7.13
C MET A 935 20.93 -27.67 -6.71
N ASP A 936 21.13 -27.97 -5.43
CA ASP A 936 22.44 -28.35 -4.89
C ASP A 936 22.98 -29.59 -5.61
N LEU A 937 22.14 -30.62 -5.82
CA LEU A 937 22.52 -31.83 -6.57
C LEU A 937 22.73 -31.59 -8.08
N ALA A 938 22.07 -30.57 -8.64
CA ALA A 938 22.23 -30.20 -10.04
C ALA A 938 23.48 -29.32 -10.29
N GLU A 939 23.99 -28.67 -9.25
CA GLU A 939 25.14 -27.75 -9.31
C GLU A 939 26.41 -28.33 -8.65
N ASP A 940 26.30 -29.38 -7.82
CA ASP A 940 27.42 -30.19 -7.31
C ASP A 940 28.15 -30.88 -8.50
N ASP A 941 29.36 -30.41 -8.81
CA ASP A 941 30.34 -31.02 -9.73
C ASP A 941 31.46 -31.73 -8.95
#